data_AF-A0A955B7R6-F1
#
_entry.id   AF-A0A955B7R6-F1
#
_cell.length_a   1.000
_cell.length_b   1.000
_cell.length_c   1.000
_cell.angle_alpha   90.00
_cell.angle_beta   90.00
_cell.angle_gamma   90.00
#
_symmetry.space_group_name_H-M   'P 1'
#
loop_
_entity.id
_entity.type
_entity.pdbx_description
1 polymer ?
#
loop_
_entity_poly.entity_id
_entity_poly.type
_entity_poly.pdbx_seq_one_letter_code
_entity_poly.pdbx_strand_id
1 'polypeptide(L)'
;MHLWWQPDEQSLAEIEKPVEATAFYNELAIEQSTGGSYFMACGFSKGYFGIQELPDGKKIALFSIWEPGKQNNPNATPEERRVKKIASGEGVRVKRFGGEGTGGQSFYDYDWEIGESVRFVVFAKPDGPDRTQFAGYIYIPDESRWQHMATFSTLANGHLLRGYYSFVEDFLRNGKSATIVHRANFGNGWIKAKTKDGPKWLPLTSARFTADRTPTDNIDSGVVGDRVYLQTGGETKNEHAKLRESSVLNASERKPPLDLPDPFGERQSSLDSVRVLAYNIKHGRGNDGKVDLERTAQVIRRLNPDVVALQEIDNKATRSGNVDEAKRLAELTGLKHHAFGRFMDFDGGKYGMAVISRYPLTDVTDLRLPDGAEPRTSLIATVGMPQPFRLASVHFYATEEQRLAQAKTLLGFLGDHQDIPCVVAGDFNSKPDSPVLKLFSDWNIPPKGDDHLTFSSDNPRIEIDFIMHRPDTAFIVREIDVIDEPVASDHRPVTVDLSVVPRSKTRWWKGNLHTHSLWSDGNDFPEMIADWYRKRGYHFLALSDHNILGEGYKWMKLSDIESRNGKTALPKYLARFGQDWVETRGSRSDGSFEVRLKPLSEFRSLVESADEFMMIQSEEITDKGAHINATNIAEVIQPQGGDSVRETIQNNLRAVDEQAKRLGRTIIPHLNHPNLGDTGISAEDLAALVQDEFFEVFNGVDQDGDLGSDRRHSLETLWDITSALRISELNAAPMFGLATDDTHEYHGGKRLAPGRGWIMLRAKHLTRESIVDAMKRGDFYASSGVSLREVDFDEASKMLNIEIEPDGDAEFTTQFIGTPVDFDKTTSQRKDKDGNAVNGTLDYSADVGKVFATQHGHSVSYQLTGDELYVRATITSNKSPEDPTSESPLAKAWTQPVGWRSQLAKASSRE
;
A
#
# COMPACT_ATOMS: atom_id res chain seq x y z
N MET A 1 -28.75 -22.00 -27.17
CA MET A 1 -29.27 -22.74 -25.98
C MET A 1 -28.97 -21.96 -24.71
N HIS A 2 -29.77 -22.04 -23.65
CA HIS A 2 -29.64 -21.16 -22.48
C HIS A 2 -29.64 -21.91 -21.15
N LEU A 3 -28.92 -21.37 -20.17
CA LEU A 3 -29.05 -21.65 -18.75
C LEU A 3 -29.78 -20.49 -18.08
N TRP A 4 -30.84 -20.77 -17.32
CA TRP A 4 -31.56 -19.76 -16.53
C TRP A 4 -31.21 -19.93 -15.05
N TRP A 5 -30.55 -18.92 -14.49
CA TRP A 5 -30.01 -18.97 -13.13
C TRP A 5 -31.03 -18.56 -12.08
N GLN A 6 -31.00 -19.27 -10.94
CA GLN A 6 -31.81 -18.98 -9.77
C GLN A 6 -30.99 -19.17 -8.47
N PRO A 7 -31.23 -18.34 -7.44
CA PRO A 7 -30.78 -18.66 -6.08
C PRO A 7 -31.44 -19.95 -5.56
N ASP A 8 -30.89 -20.51 -4.49
CA ASP A 8 -31.51 -21.65 -3.79
C ASP A 8 -32.88 -21.28 -3.19
N GLU A 9 -33.69 -22.29 -2.87
CA GLU A 9 -35.03 -22.09 -2.31
C GLU A 9 -35.06 -21.34 -0.99
N GLN A 10 -34.03 -21.48 -0.15
CA GLN A 10 -33.94 -20.78 1.14
C GLN A 10 -33.67 -19.29 0.90
N SER A 11 -32.71 -18.94 0.05
CA SER A 11 -32.44 -17.57 -0.38
C SER A 11 -33.67 -16.91 -1.02
N LEU A 12 -34.44 -17.66 -1.81
CA LEU A 12 -35.67 -17.16 -2.45
C LEU A 12 -36.77 -16.76 -1.45
N ALA A 13 -36.75 -17.26 -0.20
CA ALA A 13 -37.70 -16.86 0.84
C ALA A 13 -37.42 -15.45 1.39
N GLU A 14 -36.18 -14.97 1.29
CA GLU A 14 -35.74 -13.67 1.83
C GLU A 14 -35.87 -12.51 0.83
N ILE A 15 -36.11 -12.81 -0.45
CA ILE A 15 -36.10 -11.84 -1.55
C ILE A 15 -37.51 -11.37 -1.91
N GLU A 16 -37.66 -10.06 -2.17
CA GLU A 16 -38.90 -9.52 -2.74
C GLU A 16 -39.11 -10.03 -4.17
N LYS A 17 -40.30 -10.56 -4.49
CA LYS A 17 -40.64 -10.96 -5.87
C LYS A 17 -41.19 -9.76 -6.65
N PRO A 18 -40.77 -9.53 -7.91
CA PRO A 18 -39.80 -10.32 -8.69
C PRO A 18 -38.34 -10.11 -8.24
N VAL A 19 -37.49 -11.13 -8.38
CA VAL A 19 -36.08 -11.12 -7.94
C VAL A 19 -35.28 -10.07 -8.72
N GLU A 20 -35.11 -8.90 -8.10
CA GLU A 20 -34.30 -7.78 -8.61
C GLU A 20 -32.94 -7.72 -7.96
N ALA A 21 -31.92 -7.37 -8.75
CA ALA A 21 -30.57 -7.19 -8.25
C ALA A 21 -29.90 -5.93 -8.81
N THR A 22 -29.08 -5.30 -7.97
CA THR A 22 -28.22 -4.17 -8.36
C THR A 22 -26.94 -4.63 -9.05
N ALA A 23 -26.57 -5.90 -8.93
CA ALA A 23 -25.44 -6.49 -9.65
C ALA A 23 -25.68 -7.97 -10.01
N PHE A 24 -25.12 -8.43 -11.13
CA PHE A 24 -25.05 -9.83 -11.56
C PHE A 24 -23.61 -10.15 -11.97
N TYR A 25 -22.96 -11.02 -11.21
CA TYR A 25 -21.61 -11.54 -11.44
C TYR A 25 -21.68 -12.98 -11.94
N ASN A 26 -20.83 -13.34 -12.90
CA ASN A 26 -20.69 -14.71 -13.38
C ASN A 26 -19.30 -14.95 -13.98
N GLU A 27 -18.87 -16.20 -13.98
CA GLU A 27 -17.63 -16.64 -14.61
C GLU A 27 -17.90 -17.64 -15.74
N LEU A 28 -17.09 -17.58 -16.78
CA LEU A 28 -17.15 -18.53 -17.89
C LEU A 28 -15.74 -19.02 -18.23
N ALA A 29 -15.59 -20.30 -18.56
CA ALA A 29 -14.36 -20.86 -19.12
C ALA A 29 -14.69 -21.57 -20.42
N ILE A 30 -14.02 -21.19 -21.51
CA ILE A 30 -14.27 -21.76 -22.85
C ILE A 30 -13.46 -23.05 -22.98
N GLU A 31 -14.09 -24.12 -23.44
CA GLU A 31 -13.38 -25.38 -23.73
C GLU A 31 -13.16 -25.57 -25.23
N GLN A 32 -14.12 -25.18 -26.06
CA GLN A 32 -14.03 -25.31 -27.52
C GLN A 32 -14.77 -24.15 -28.20
N SER A 33 -14.12 -23.55 -29.20
CA SER A 33 -14.67 -22.46 -30.00
C SER A 33 -14.21 -22.55 -31.46
N THR A 34 -15.00 -21.96 -32.34
CA THR A 34 -14.64 -21.67 -33.72
C THR A 34 -15.22 -20.31 -34.13
N GLY A 35 -14.74 -19.73 -35.23
CA GLY A 35 -15.31 -18.50 -35.79
C GLY A 35 -16.82 -18.65 -36.00
N GLY A 36 -17.59 -17.77 -35.35
CA GLY A 36 -19.05 -17.88 -35.26
C GLY A 36 -19.59 -18.20 -33.87
N SER A 37 -18.75 -18.42 -32.86
CA SER A 37 -19.18 -18.66 -31.48
C SER A 37 -19.56 -17.38 -30.75
N TYR A 38 -20.66 -17.42 -30.00
CA TYR A 38 -20.94 -16.48 -28.91
C TYR A 38 -21.13 -17.21 -27.58
N PHE A 39 -20.26 -16.92 -26.60
CA PHE A 39 -20.37 -17.37 -25.21
C PHE A 39 -20.85 -16.20 -24.34
N MET A 40 -22.11 -16.24 -23.93
CA MET A 40 -22.76 -15.18 -23.17
C MET A 40 -22.86 -15.55 -21.70
N ALA A 41 -22.19 -14.79 -20.82
CA ALA A 41 -22.12 -15.05 -19.39
C ALA A 41 -23.23 -14.38 -18.58
N CYS A 42 -23.47 -13.09 -18.78
CA CYS A 42 -24.41 -12.29 -17.97
C CYS A 42 -25.56 -11.74 -18.80
N GLY A 43 -26.63 -12.52 -18.93
CA GLY A 43 -27.88 -12.15 -19.58
C GLY A 43 -28.93 -11.70 -18.57
N PHE A 44 -29.72 -10.69 -18.94
CA PHE A 44 -30.83 -10.17 -18.15
C PHE A 44 -31.95 -9.65 -19.06
N SER A 45 -33.10 -9.32 -18.48
CA SER A 45 -34.30 -8.94 -19.23
C SER A 45 -34.15 -7.76 -20.21
N LYS A 46 -33.10 -6.95 -20.07
CA LYS A 46 -32.83 -5.77 -20.89
C LYS A 46 -31.53 -5.85 -21.68
N GLY A 47 -30.76 -6.92 -21.57
CA GLY A 47 -29.47 -7.01 -22.25
C GLY A 47 -28.73 -8.32 -22.05
N TYR A 48 -27.51 -8.34 -22.59
CA TYR A 48 -26.63 -9.50 -22.57
C TYR A 48 -25.17 -9.06 -22.62
N PHE A 49 -24.30 -9.87 -22.01
CA PHE A 49 -22.88 -9.60 -21.90
C PHE A 49 -22.06 -10.90 -22.01
N GLY A 50 -21.06 -10.91 -22.88
CA GLY A 50 -20.14 -12.04 -23.03
C GLY A 50 -19.04 -11.79 -24.04
N ILE A 51 -18.49 -12.86 -24.60
CA ILE A 51 -17.35 -12.84 -25.55
C ILE A 51 -17.63 -13.67 -26.80
N GLN A 52 -17.10 -13.23 -27.95
CA GLN A 52 -17.30 -13.85 -29.25
C GLN A 52 -15.97 -14.19 -29.93
N GLU A 53 -16.00 -15.22 -30.78
CA GLU A 53 -15.01 -15.44 -31.83
C GLU A 53 -15.65 -15.14 -33.18
N LEU A 54 -15.16 -14.11 -33.85
CA LEU A 54 -15.66 -13.67 -35.14
C LEU A 54 -15.20 -14.62 -36.27
N PRO A 55 -15.88 -14.65 -37.43
CA PRO A 55 -15.54 -15.56 -38.53
C PRO A 55 -14.11 -15.41 -39.08
N ASP A 56 -13.45 -14.28 -38.86
CA ASP A 56 -12.04 -14.03 -39.20
C ASP A 56 -11.06 -14.48 -38.10
N GLY A 57 -11.57 -15.09 -37.03
CA GLY A 57 -10.80 -15.52 -35.85
C GLY A 57 -10.62 -14.43 -34.80
N LYS A 58 -11.09 -13.20 -35.06
CA LYS A 58 -10.93 -12.11 -34.10
C LYS A 58 -11.80 -12.32 -32.87
N LYS A 59 -11.23 -12.14 -31.68
CA LYS A 59 -11.92 -12.29 -30.41
C LYS A 59 -12.29 -10.95 -29.79
N ILE A 60 -13.51 -10.85 -29.28
CA ILE A 60 -14.06 -9.61 -28.72
C ILE A 60 -14.93 -9.86 -27.49
N ALA A 61 -15.06 -8.84 -26.63
CA ALA A 61 -16.13 -8.74 -25.65
C ALA A 61 -17.28 -7.86 -26.19
N LEU A 62 -18.53 -8.26 -25.92
CA LEU A 62 -19.75 -7.61 -26.38
C LEU A 62 -20.75 -7.42 -25.23
N PHE A 63 -21.14 -6.17 -25.00
CA PHE A 63 -22.20 -5.80 -24.05
C PHE A 63 -23.31 -5.01 -24.76
N SER A 64 -24.55 -5.47 -24.63
CA SER A 64 -25.70 -4.96 -25.39
C SER A 64 -26.92 -4.71 -24.50
N ILE A 65 -27.63 -3.62 -24.77
CA ILE A 65 -28.87 -3.23 -24.08
C ILE A 65 -29.96 -2.93 -25.11
N TRP A 66 -31.11 -3.58 -24.97
CA TRP A 66 -32.30 -3.32 -25.78
C TRP A 66 -33.02 -2.04 -25.34
N GLU A 67 -33.62 -1.36 -26.31
CA GLU A 67 -34.58 -0.28 -26.08
C GLU A 67 -36.03 -0.81 -26.19
N PRO A 68 -37.05 -0.11 -25.67
CA PRO A 68 -38.42 -0.62 -25.70
C PRO A 68 -39.01 -0.61 -27.11
N GLY A 69 -39.52 -1.76 -27.55
CA GLY A 69 -40.21 -1.91 -28.83
C GLY A 69 -40.07 -3.34 -29.39
N LYS A 70 -40.67 -3.59 -30.56
CA LYS A 70 -40.53 -4.85 -31.31
C LYS A 70 -40.05 -4.61 -32.75
N GLN A 71 -39.39 -3.49 -32.98
CA GLN A 71 -39.01 -3.02 -34.30
C GLN A 71 -37.53 -3.35 -34.54
N ASN A 72 -37.13 -3.51 -35.81
CA ASN A 72 -35.79 -4.00 -36.19
C ASN A 72 -34.90 -2.97 -36.89
N ASN A 73 -35.42 -1.77 -37.19
CA ASN A 73 -34.67 -0.67 -37.79
C ASN A 73 -34.11 0.26 -36.69
N PRO A 74 -32.80 0.29 -36.44
CA PRO A 74 -32.21 1.07 -35.34
C PRO A 74 -32.52 2.57 -35.39
N ASN A 75 -32.93 3.09 -36.55
CA ASN A 75 -33.24 4.52 -36.74
C ASN A 75 -34.74 4.84 -36.58
N ALA A 76 -35.62 3.85 -36.49
CA ALA A 76 -37.08 4.08 -36.41
C ALA A 76 -37.57 4.42 -35.00
N THR A 77 -36.82 4.13 -33.94
CA THR A 77 -37.18 4.51 -32.57
C THR A 77 -37.01 6.02 -32.37
N PRO A 78 -38.00 6.75 -31.83
CA PRO A 78 -37.86 8.15 -31.44
C PRO A 78 -36.70 8.36 -30.45
N GLU A 79 -35.95 9.45 -30.59
CA GLU A 79 -34.69 9.68 -29.87
C GLU A 79 -34.82 9.61 -28.34
N GLU A 80 -35.91 10.16 -27.80
CA GLU A 80 -36.22 10.16 -26.37
C GLU A 80 -36.45 8.75 -25.80
N ARG A 81 -36.86 7.81 -26.66
CA ARG A 81 -37.09 6.40 -26.30
C ARG A 81 -35.86 5.52 -26.49
N ARG A 82 -34.80 6.05 -27.11
CA ARG A 82 -33.59 5.27 -27.39
C ARG A 82 -32.79 4.97 -26.13
N VAL A 83 -32.01 3.90 -26.19
CA VAL A 83 -30.89 3.68 -25.27
C VAL A 83 -29.91 4.85 -25.40
N LYS A 84 -29.49 5.39 -24.25
CA LYS A 84 -28.52 6.48 -24.14
C LYS A 84 -27.19 5.92 -23.65
N LYS A 85 -26.08 6.23 -24.32
CA LYS A 85 -24.74 6.01 -23.79
C LYS A 85 -24.46 7.07 -22.73
N ILE A 86 -24.14 6.66 -21.51
CA ILE A 86 -23.74 7.53 -20.41
C ILE A 86 -22.22 7.63 -20.36
N ALA A 87 -21.55 6.48 -20.33
CA ALA A 87 -20.08 6.37 -20.28
C ALA A 87 -19.61 5.10 -21.01
N SER A 88 -18.32 5.02 -21.30
CA SER A 88 -17.65 3.83 -21.87
C SER A 88 -16.18 3.88 -21.51
N GLY A 89 -15.57 2.71 -21.25
CA GLY A 89 -14.15 2.64 -20.94
C GLY A 89 -13.27 2.91 -22.15
N GLU A 90 -11.99 3.12 -21.88
CA GLU A 90 -10.96 3.28 -22.89
C GLU A 90 -10.92 2.07 -23.85
N GLY A 91 -10.67 2.33 -25.13
CA GLY A 91 -10.61 1.29 -26.18
C GLY A 91 -11.97 0.71 -26.59
N VAL A 92 -13.08 1.10 -25.95
CA VAL A 92 -14.40 0.53 -26.26
C VAL A 92 -15.10 1.27 -27.40
N ARG A 93 -15.58 0.49 -28.38
CA ARG A 93 -16.35 0.99 -29.52
C ARG A 93 -17.84 0.82 -29.25
N VAL A 94 -18.63 1.89 -29.39
CA VAL A 94 -20.09 1.87 -29.13
C VAL A 94 -20.86 2.14 -30.42
N LYS A 95 -21.89 1.34 -30.70
CA LYS A 95 -22.83 1.55 -31.82
C LYS A 95 -24.25 1.11 -31.47
N ARG A 96 -25.21 1.44 -32.34
CA ARG A 96 -26.59 0.90 -32.26
C ARG A 96 -26.69 -0.44 -32.99
N PHE A 97 -27.71 -1.24 -32.66
CA PHE A 97 -28.01 -2.50 -33.35
C PHE A 97 -29.49 -2.62 -33.73
N GLY A 98 -29.75 -3.52 -34.68
CA GLY A 98 -31.05 -3.84 -35.27
C GLY A 98 -31.14 -5.32 -35.68
N GLY A 99 -32.25 -5.74 -36.28
CA GLY A 99 -32.46 -7.11 -36.78
C GLY A 99 -32.98 -8.12 -35.76
N GLU A 100 -32.70 -7.91 -34.47
CA GLU A 100 -33.12 -8.74 -33.33
C GLU A 100 -33.80 -7.91 -32.22
N GLY A 101 -34.61 -6.94 -32.64
CA GLY A 101 -34.91 -5.76 -31.86
C GLY A 101 -33.86 -4.66 -32.09
N THR A 102 -33.96 -3.56 -31.34
CA THR A 102 -33.03 -2.44 -31.46
C THR A 102 -32.49 -1.99 -30.10
N GLY A 103 -31.31 -1.40 -30.11
CA GLY A 103 -30.64 -0.98 -28.87
C GLY A 103 -29.26 -0.38 -29.08
N GLY A 104 -28.51 -0.29 -27.98
CA GLY A 104 -27.10 0.11 -27.95
C GLY A 104 -26.21 -1.07 -27.60
N GLN A 105 -25.02 -1.14 -28.19
CA GLN A 105 -24.04 -2.19 -27.96
C GLN A 105 -22.62 -1.65 -27.98
N SER A 106 -21.73 -2.29 -27.23
CA SER A 106 -20.33 -1.93 -27.07
C SER A 106 -19.39 -3.11 -27.28
N PHE A 107 -18.24 -2.86 -27.91
CA PHE A 107 -17.26 -3.85 -28.34
C PHE A 107 -15.87 -3.49 -27.82
N TYR A 108 -15.17 -4.48 -27.28
CA TYR A 108 -13.76 -4.36 -26.87
C TYR A 108 -12.98 -5.53 -27.50
N ASP A 109 -11.81 -5.24 -28.06
CA ASP A 109 -10.93 -6.29 -28.58
C ASP A 109 -10.27 -6.99 -27.40
N TYR A 110 -10.51 -8.30 -27.25
CA TYR A 110 -10.03 -9.08 -26.12
C TYR A 110 -9.69 -10.49 -26.60
N ASP A 111 -8.39 -10.80 -26.64
CA ASP A 111 -7.86 -12.06 -27.14
C ASP A 111 -7.87 -13.15 -26.06
N TRP A 112 -9.06 -13.50 -25.58
CA TRP A 112 -9.24 -14.53 -24.55
C TRP A 112 -8.72 -15.91 -24.98
N GLU A 113 -8.27 -16.72 -24.03
CA GLU A 113 -7.75 -18.06 -24.30
C GLU A 113 -8.71 -19.20 -23.91
N ILE A 114 -8.58 -20.35 -24.59
CA ILE A 114 -9.30 -21.57 -24.21
C ILE A 114 -8.77 -22.06 -22.86
N GLY A 115 -9.67 -22.41 -21.95
CA GLY A 115 -9.36 -22.85 -20.58
C GLY A 115 -9.25 -21.71 -19.56
N GLU A 116 -9.12 -20.46 -20.02
CA GLU A 116 -9.08 -19.29 -19.15
C GLU A 116 -10.47 -19.02 -18.54
N SER A 117 -10.52 -18.70 -17.24
CA SER A 117 -11.75 -18.29 -16.57
C SER A 117 -11.93 -16.78 -16.68
N VAL A 118 -12.86 -16.36 -17.53
CA VAL A 118 -13.20 -14.97 -17.78
C VAL A 118 -14.32 -14.52 -16.83
N ARG A 119 -14.16 -13.36 -16.21
CA ARG A 119 -15.06 -12.85 -15.17
C ARG A 119 -15.84 -11.63 -15.65
N PHE A 120 -17.14 -11.62 -15.38
CA PHE A 120 -18.07 -10.59 -15.83
C PHE A 120 -18.90 -10.08 -14.66
N VAL A 121 -19.19 -8.78 -14.68
CA VAL A 121 -20.19 -8.18 -13.81
C VAL A 121 -21.03 -7.16 -14.57
N VAL A 122 -22.33 -7.16 -14.31
CA VAL A 122 -23.26 -6.12 -14.76
C VAL A 122 -23.88 -5.46 -13.53
N PHE A 123 -23.90 -4.14 -13.50
CA PHE A 123 -24.57 -3.34 -12.47
C PHE A 123 -25.82 -2.67 -13.01
N ALA A 124 -26.80 -2.41 -12.16
CA ALA A 124 -27.98 -1.62 -12.49
C ALA A 124 -28.36 -0.61 -11.40
N LYS A 125 -28.77 0.59 -11.82
CA LYS A 125 -29.28 1.66 -10.95
C LYS A 125 -30.44 2.41 -11.61
N PRO A 126 -31.50 2.79 -10.87
CA PRO A 126 -32.56 3.62 -11.42
C PRO A 126 -32.03 4.99 -11.88
N ASP A 127 -32.54 5.48 -13.00
CA ASP A 127 -32.14 6.74 -13.64
C ASP A 127 -33.38 7.62 -13.79
N GLY A 128 -33.87 8.10 -12.64
CA GLY A 128 -35.22 8.65 -12.51
C GLY A 128 -36.30 7.55 -12.51
N PRO A 129 -37.60 7.94 -12.61
CA PRO A 129 -38.72 7.00 -12.48
C PRO A 129 -38.87 6.05 -13.67
N ASP A 130 -38.47 6.47 -14.87
CA ASP A 130 -38.79 5.76 -16.12
C ASP A 130 -37.61 4.95 -16.69
N ARG A 131 -36.38 5.24 -16.24
CA ARG A 131 -35.16 4.67 -16.83
C ARG A 131 -34.33 3.94 -15.79
N THR A 132 -33.45 3.08 -16.29
CA THR A 132 -32.43 2.38 -15.50
C THR A 132 -31.13 2.43 -16.28
N GLN A 133 -30.04 2.75 -15.60
CA GLN A 133 -28.67 2.62 -16.09
C GLN A 133 -28.17 1.20 -15.86
N PHE A 134 -27.49 0.63 -16.87
CA PHE A 134 -26.84 -0.67 -16.84
C PHE A 134 -25.37 -0.51 -17.23
N ALA A 135 -24.44 -0.99 -16.40
CA ALA A 135 -23.00 -0.88 -16.64
C ALA A 135 -22.36 -2.27 -16.66
N GLY A 136 -21.62 -2.59 -17.73
CA GLY A 136 -20.95 -3.89 -17.90
C GLY A 136 -19.43 -3.78 -17.75
N TYR A 137 -18.82 -4.71 -16.99
CA TYR A 137 -17.37 -4.80 -16.80
C TYR A 137 -16.86 -6.23 -16.97
N ILE A 138 -15.76 -6.36 -17.71
CA ILE A 138 -15.02 -7.62 -17.89
C ILE A 138 -13.66 -7.49 -17.23
N TYR A 139 -13.22 -8.51 -16.50
CA TYR A 139 -11.89 -8.50 -15.89
C TYR A 139 -10.82 -8.92 -16.90
N ILE A 140 -9.72 -8.18 -16.98
CA ILE A 140 -8.56 -8.48 -17.84
C ILE A 140 -7.41 -8.93 -16.95
N PRO A 141 -7.05 -10.24 -16.94
CA PRO A 141 -6.04 -10.76 -16.01
C PRO A 141 -4.65 -10.17 -16.17
N ASP A 142 -4.17 -10.02 -17.39
CA ASP A 142 -2.81 -9.51 -17.67
C ASP A 142 -2.61 -8.07 -17.18
N GLU A 143 -3.68 -7.29 -17.13
CA GLU A 143 -3.67 -5.90 -16.66
C GLU A 143 -4.14 -5.76 -15.20
N SER A 144 -4.55 -6.86 -14.57
CA SER A 144 -5.12 -6.90 -13.22
C SER A 144 -6.18 -5.83 -12.95
N ARG A 145 -7.05 -5.56 -13.94
CA ARG A 145 -8.09 -4.53 -13.84
C ARG A 145 -9.42 -4.94 -14.46
N TRP A 146 -10.49 -4.27 -14.05
CA TRP A 146 -11.80 -4.35 -14.67
C TRP A 146 -11.91 -3.35 -15.84
N GLN A 147 -12.10 -3.85 -17.05
CA GLN A 147 -12.40 -3.05 -18.24
C GLN A 147 -13.88 -2.67 -18.24
N HIS A 148 -14.16 -1.37 -18.15
CA HIS A 148 -15.51 -0.84 -18.36
C HIS A 148 -15.90 -0.95 -19.83
N MET A 149 -16.99 -1.66 -20.14
CA MET A 149 -17.53 -1.72 -21.50
C MET A 149 -18.30 -0.44 -21.81
N ALA A 150 -19.49 -0.32 -21.22
CA ALA A 150 -20.31 0.87 -21.34
C ALA A 150 -21.29 0.96 -20.17
N THR A 151 -21.72 2.17 -19.88
CA THR A 151 -22.90 2.46 -19.07
C THR A 151 -23.99 2.99 -20.00
N PHE A 152 -25.11 2.27 -20.08
CA PHE A 152 -26.25 2.60 -20.93
C PHE A 152 -27.49 2.87 -20.07
N SER A 153 -28.22 3.94 -20.35
CA SER A 153 -29.54 4.21 -19.76
C SER A 153 -30.64 3.83 -20.75
N THR A 154 -31.62 3.02 -20.33
CA THR A 154 -32.79 2.62 -21.16
C THR A 154 -34.09 2.74 -20.38
N LEU A 155 -35.22 2.78 -21.09
CA LEU A 155 -36.56 2.76 -20.50
C LEU A 155 -36.85 1.38 -19.89
N ALA A 156 -36.86 1.34 -18.57
CA ALA A 156 -37.04 0.15 -17.77
C ALA A 156 -37.94 0.37 -16.54
N ASN A 157 -38.55 1.56 -16.41
CA ASN A 157 -39.45 1.94 -15.32
C ASN A 157 -38.80 1.76 -13.93
N GLY A 158 -37.51 2.12 -13.83
CA GLY A 158 -36.71 1.95 -12.62
C GLY A 158 -36.40 0.50 -12.23
N HIS A 159 -36.87 -0.50 -13.00
CA HIS A 159 -36.57 -1.91 -12.72
C HIS A 159 -35.09 -2.20 -12.94
N LEU A 160 -34.52 -2.99 -12.03
CA LEU A 160 -33.12 -3.39 -12.01
C LEU A 160 -32.89 -4.66 -12.86
N LEU A 161 -31.80 -5.39 -12.60
CA LEU A 161 -31.53 -6.68 -13.24
C LEU A 161 -32.59 -7.69 -12.83
N ARG A 162 -33.12 -8.44 -13.81
CA ARG A 162 -34.10 -9.51 -13.65
C ARG A 162 -33.91 -10.55 -14.74
N GLY A 163 -34.25 -11.81 -14.45
CA GLY A 163 -34.23 -12.90 -15.44
C GLY A 163 -32.82 -13.22 -15.89
N TYR A 164 -32.03 -13.79 -14.98
CA TYR A 164 -30.60 -14.06 -15.15
C TYR A 164 -30.38 -15.30 -16.03
N TYR A 165 -29.58 -15.18 -17.09
CA TYR A 165 -29.29 -16.31 -17.98
C TYR A 165 -27.88 -16.26 -18.58
N SER A 166 -27.43 -17.40 -19.10
CA SER A 166 -26.22 -17.55 -19.92
C SER A 166 -26.58 -18.34 -21.18
N PHE A 167 -25.81 -18.22 -22.26
CA PHE A 167 -26.01 -19.03 -23.46
C PHE A 167 -24.73 -19.30 -24.24
N VAL A 168 -24.82 -20.29 -25.11
CA VAL A 168 -23.87 -20.52 -26.20
C VAL A 168 -24.66 -20.55 -27.51
N GLU A 169 -24.14 -19.84 -28.51
CA GLU A 169 -24.75 -19.68 -29.84
C GLU A 169 -23.71 -19.83 -30.95
N ASP A 170 -24.10 -20.52 -32.04
CA ASP A 170 -23.51 -20.37 -33.37
C ASP A 170 -24.30 -19.30 -34.15
N PHE A 171 -23.70 -18.12 -34.33
CA PHE A 171 -24.36 -17.01 -35.01
C PHE A 171 -24.17 -17.02 -36.53
N LEU A 172 -23.27 -17.84 -37.08
CA LEU A 172 -23.07 -17.94 -38.54
C LEU A 172 -24.17 -18.73 -39.22
N ARG A 173 -24.65 -19.80 -38.56
CA ARG A 173 -25.74 -20.67 -39.05
C ARG A 173 -25.50 -21.17 -40.49
N ASN A 174 -24.25 -21.38 -40.86
CA ASN A 174 -23.85 -21.69 -42.24
C ASN A 174 -23.74 -23.21 -42.51
N GLY A 175 -24.16 -24.04 -41.56
CA GLY A 175 -24.07 -25.49 -41.61
C GLY A 175 -22.68 -26.06 -41.36
N LYS A 176 -21.59 -25.33 -41.66
CA LYS A 176 -20.20 -25.73 -41.41
C LYS A 176 -19.79 -25.48 -39.95
N SER A 177 -20.11 -24.31 -39.40
CA SER A 177 -19.87 -24.01 -37.97
C SER A 177 -20.58 -25.03 -37.08
N ALA A 178 -21.80 -25.40 -37.44
CA ALA A 178 -22.59 -26.41 -36.74
C ALA A 178 -21.97 -27.82 -36.71
N THR A 179 -20.97 -28.14 -37.55
CA THR A 179 -20.24 -29.43 -37.46
C THR A 179 -19.06 -29.38 -36.49
N ILE A 180 -18.79 -28.25 -35.86
CA ILE A 180 -17.72 -28.04 -34.89
C ILE A 180 -18.37 -27.81 -33.52
N VAL A 181 -17.74 -28.30 -32.47
CA VAL A 181 -18.27 -28.17 -31.10
C VAL A 181 -17.98 -26.76 -30.57
N HIS A 182 -19.01 -26.14 -30.01
CA HIS A 182 -18.95 -24.90 -29.25
C HIS A 182 -19.29 -25.24 -27.80
N ARG A 183 -18.33 -25.06 -26.88
CA ARG A 183 -18.49 -25.49 -25.48
C ARG A 183 -17.87 -24.53 -24.48
N ALA A 184 -18.61 -24.21 -23.43
CA ALA A 184 -18.12 -23.43 -22.29
C ALA A 184 -18.76 -23.88 -20.97
N ASN A 185 -18.02 -23.69 -19.87
CA ASN A 185 -18.43 -23.93 -18.49
C ASN A 185 -18.77 -22.62 -17.78
N PHE A 186 -19.97 -22.51 -17.25
CA PHE A 186 -20.46 -21.35 -16.51
C PHE A 186 -20.58 -21.67 -15.03
N GLY A 187 -20.18 -20.76 -14.15
CA GLY A 187 -20.35 -20.96 -12.72
C GLY A 187 -19.84 -19.79 -11.90
N ASN A 188 -19.82 -20.02 -10.58
CA ASN A 188 -19.60 -18.95 -9.60
C ASN A 188 -20.53 -17.73 -9.82
N GLY A 189 -21.81 -17.99 -10.13
CA GLY A 189 -22.80 -16.95 -10.37
C GLY A 189 -23.30 -16.33 -9.07
N TRP A 190 -23.41 -15.01 -9.02
CA TRP A 190 -23.92 -14.27 -7.85
C TRP A 190 -24.78 -13.09 -8.27
N ILE A 191 -25.79 -12.76 -7.46
CA ILE A 191 -26.58 -11.53 -7.61
C ILE A 191 -26.56 -10.71 -6.33
N LYS A 192 -26.44 -9.38 -6.44
CA LYS A 192 -26.65 -8.47 -5.31
C LYS A 192 -28.14 -8.13 -5.23
N ALA A 193 -28.92 -9.09 -4.73
CA ALA A 193 -30.37 -9.05 -4.71
C ALA A 193 -30.90 -8.00 -3.74
N LYS A 194 -32.00 -7.33 -4.10
CA LYS A 194 -32.75 -6.48 -3.19
C LYS A 194 -33.51 -7.35 -2.19
N THR A 195 -33.18 -7.24 -0.91
CA THR A 195 -33.89 -7.92 0.19
C THR A 195 -34.57 -6.89 1.10
N LYS A 196 -35.41 -7.37 2.03
CA LYS A 196 -36.08 -6.51 3.02
C LYS A 196 -35.09 -5.74 3.90
N ASP A 197 -33.92 -6.30 4.16
CA ASP A 197 -32.88 -5.69 5.00
C ASP A 197 -31.80 -4.94 4.18
N GLY A 198 -32.09 -4.67 2.90
CA GLY A 198 -31.16 -4.04 1.95
C GLY A 198 -30.50 -5.01 0.96
N PRO A 199 -29.65 -4.52 0.04
CA PRO A 199 -29.04 -5.36 -0.99
C PRO A 199 -28.04 -6.38 -0.41
N LYS A 200 -28.21 -7.67 -0.71
CA LYS A 200 -27.34 -8.77 -0.25
C LYS A 200 -26.82 -9.60 -1.43
N TRP A 201 -25.57 -10.05 -1.36
CA TRP A 201 -25.02 -11.00 -2.33
C TRP A 201 -25.57 -12.40 -2.05
N LEU A 202 -26.21 -13.00 -3.07
CA LEU A 202 -26.78 -14.33 -3.01
C LEU A 202 -26.21 -15.18 -4.15
N PRO A 203 -25.79 -16.43 -3.87
CA PRO A 203 -25.25 -17.32 -4.89
C PRO A 203 -26.37 -17.82 -5.81
N LEU A 204 -26.02 -18.05 -7.07
CA LEU A 204 -26.88 -18.70 -8.06
C LEU A 204 -26.54 -20.19 -8.12
N THR A 205 -27.30 -21.00 -7.39
CA THR A 205 -27.03 -22.43 -7.18
C THR A 205 -27.92 -23.34 -8.02
N SER A 206 -28.78 -22.80 -8.87
CA SER A 206 -29.64 -23.58 -9.77
C SER A 206 -29.62 -23.00 -11.18
N ALA A 207 -29.51 -23.86 -12.18
CA ALA A 207 -29.49 -23.47 -13.59
C ALA A 207 -30.45 -24.35 -14.41
N ARG A 208 -31.49 -23.74 -14.98
CA ARG A 208 -32.46 -24.45 -15.83
C ARG A 208 -32.05 -24.43 -17.29
N PHE A 209 -31.86 -25.61 -17.88
CA PHE A 209 -31.43 -25.76 -19.27
C PHE A 209 -32.60 -25.60 -20.25
N THR A 210 -32.42 -24.79 -21.30
CA THR A 210 -33.44 -24.55 -22.33
C THR A 210 -32.80 -24.36 -23.71
N ALA A 211 -33.60 -24.44 -24.77
CA ALA A 211 -33.18 -24.17 -26.14
C ALA A 211 -34.23 -23.34 -26.86
N ASP A 212 -33.85 -22.75 -28.00
CA ASP A 212 -34.77 -22.02 -28.86
C ASP A 212 -35.60 -23.00 -29.72
N ARG A 213 -36.24 -22.50 -30.79
CA ARG A 213 -37.10 -23.31 -31.67
C ARG A 213 -36.33 -24.01 -32.80
N THR A 214 -35.01 -23.85 -32.87
CA THR A 214 -34.15 -24.50 -33.86
C THR A 214 -34.05 -26.00 -33.50
N PRO A 215 -33.99 -26.94 -34.47
CA PRO A 215 -33.87 -28.36 -34.16
C PRO A 215 -32.76 -28.63 -33.14
N THR A 216 -33.10 -29.26 -32.02
CA THR A 216 -32.26 -29.39 -30.82
C THR A 216 -31.50 -30.72 -30.77
N ASP A 217 -31.21 -31.33 -31.92
CA ASP A 217 -30.69 -32.69 -31.96
C ASP A 217 -29.19 -32.76 -31.60
N ASN A 218 -28.52 -31.61 -31.53
CA ASN A 218 -27.07 -31.47 -31.31
C ASN A 218 -26.71 -30.52 -30.15
N ILE A 219 -27.45 -30.58 -29.04
CA ILE A 219 -27.17 -29.78 -27.83
C ILE A 219 -27.02 -30.68 -26.61
N ASP A 220 -26.20 -30.24 -25.65
CA ASP A 220 -26.06 -30.90 -24.36
C ASP A 220 -25.76 -29.88 -23.25
N SER A 221 -26.01 -30.29 -22.01
CA SER A 221 -25.75 -29.51 -20.81
C SER A 221 -25.55 -30.45 -19.64
N GLY A 222 -24.65 -30.13 -18.72
CA GLY A 222 -24.45 -30.94 -17.53
C GLY A 222 -23.58 -30.25 -16.49
N VAL A 223 -23.47 -30.85 -15.32
CA VAL A 223 -22.65 -30.35 -14.21
C VAL A 223 -21.24 -30.91 -14.31
N VAL A 224 -20.23 -30.05 -14.22
CA VAL A 224 -18.82 -30.41 -14.13
C VAL A 224 -18.20 -29.60 -12.98
N GLY A 225 -17.83 -30.29 -11.89
CA GLY A 225 -17.34 -29.63 -10.68
C GLY A 225 -18.39 -28.70 -10.06
N ASP A 226 -18.04 -27.42 -9.88
CA ASP A 226 -18.93 -26.35 -9.40
C ASP A 226 -19.56 -25.52 -10.54
N ARG A 227 -19.54 -26.04 -11.78
CA ARG A 227 -20.00 -25.35 -13.00
C ARG A 227 -21.04 -26.16 -13.77
N VAL A 228 -21.77 -25.48 -14.65
CA VAL A 228 -22.65 -26.09 -15.65
C VAL A 228 -22.11 -25.76 -17.04
N TYR A 229 -21.92 -26.78 -17.86
CA TYR A 229 -21.52 -26.57 -19.25
C TYR A 229 -22.71 -26.45 -20.19
N LEU A 230 -22.53 -25.73 -21.27
CA LEU A 230 -23.39 -25.77 -22.46
C LEU A 230 -22.56 -26.21 -23.67
N GLN A 231 -23.09 -27.13 -24.47
CA GLN A 231 -22.42 -27.65 -25.67
C GLN A 231 -23.37 -27.73 -26.86
N THR A 232 -22.93 -27.29 -28.04
CA THR A 232 -23.67 -27.45 -29.30
C THR A 232 -22.73 -27.66 -30.47
N GLY A 233 -23.25 -28.19 -31.57
CA GLY A 233 -22.49 -28.46 -32.79
C GLY A 233 -21.71 -29.78 -32.73
N GLY A 234 -21.08 -30.15 -33.85
CA GLY A 234 -20.43 -31.45 -33.98
C GLY A 234 -21.39 -32.64 -33.84
N GLU A 235 -20.87 -33.77 -33.36
CA GLU A 235 -21.65 -34.99 -33.09
C GLU A 235 -22.30 -34.98 -31.69
N THR A 236 -22.54 -33.80 -31.12
CA THR A 236 -23.13 -33.64 -29.78
C THR A 236 -24.48 -34.36 -29.70
N LYS A 237 -24.70 -35.07 -28.59
CA LYS A 237 -25.98 -35.68 -28.24
C LYS A 237 -26.39 -35.20 -26.85
N ASN A 238 -27.68 -35.00 -26.64
CA ASN A 238 -28.20 -34.68 -25.31
C ASN A 238 -28.16 -35.94 -24.43
N GLU A 239 -27.17 -36.03 -23.56
CA GLU A 239 -26.95 -37.20 -22.70
C GLU A 239 -27.04 -36.88 -21.21
N HIS A 240 -26.85 -35.61 -20.81
CA HIS A 240 -26.62 -35.26 -19.40
C HIS A 240 -27.78 -34.52 -18.73
N ALA A 241 -28.39 -33.51 -19.36
CA ALA A 241 -29.53 -32.78 -18.79
C ALA A 241 -30.66 -32.58 -19.82
N LYS A 242 -31.90 -32.90 -19.42
CA LYS A 242 -33.06 -32.74 -20.29
C LYS A 242 -33.43 -31.27 -20.40
N LEU A 243 -34.01 -30.89 -21.53
CA LEU A 243 -34.60 -29.56 -21.68
C LEU A 243 -35.66 -29.31 -20.59
N ARG A 244 -35.58 -28.11 -20.01
CA ARG A 244 -36.38 -27.60 -18.88
C ARG A 244 -36.06 -28.21 -17.51
N GLU A 245 -35.09 -29.11 -17.43
CA GLU A 245 -34.54 -29.58 -16.18
C GLU A 245 -33.61 -28.54 -15.56
N SER A 246 -33.58 -28.48 -14.23
CA SER A 246 -32.66 -27.63 -13.48
C SER A 246 -31.56 -28.49 -12.88
N SER A 247 -30.31 -28.09 -13.12
CA SER A 247 -29.16 -28.62 -12.40
C SER A 247 -28.96 -27.82 -11.11
N VAL A 248 -28.76 -28.52 -9.99
CA VAL A 248 -28.39 -27.91 -8.70
C VAL A 248 -26.87 -27.96 -8.56
N LEU A 249 -26.28 -26.84 -8.18
CA LEU A 249 -24.87 -26.66 -7.91
C LEU A 249 -24.65 -26.49 -6.41
N ASN A 250 -23.50 -26.99 -5.94
CA ASN A 250 -23.04 -26.61 -4.62
C ASN A 250 -22.73 -25.10 -4.61
N ALA A 251 -23.12 -24.40 -3.54
CA ALA A 251 -22.75 -23.00 -3.39
C ALA A 251 -21.22 -22.87 -3.42
N SER A 252 -20.70 -22.00 -4.30
CA SER A 252 -19.27 -21.77 -4.36
C SER A 252 -18.81 -21.09 -3.07
N GLU A 253 -17.71 -21.56 -2.49
CA GLU A 253 -17.03 -20.83 -1.39
C GLU A 253 -16.42 -19.51 -1.88
N ARG A 254 -16.23 -19.38 -3.20
CA ARG A 254 -15.71 -18.18 -3.85
C ARG A 254 -16.81 -17.13 -3.96
N LYS A 255 -16.74 -16.10 -3.12
CA LYS A 255 -17.61 -14.91 -3.24
C LYS A 255 -17.19 -14.05 -4.44
N PRO A 256 -18.05 -13.12 -4.90
CA PRO A 256 -17.63 -12.12 -5.87
C PRO A 256 -16.40 -11.37 -5.35
N PRO A 257 -15.46 -10.98 -6.23
CA PRO A 257 -14.23 -10.30 -5.82
C PRO A 257 -14.50 -9.03 -5.00
N LEU A 258 -13.59 -8.69 -4.08
CA LEU A 258 -13.73 -7.49 -3.23
C LEU A 258 -13.44 -6.19 -3.99
N ASP A 259 -12.75 -6.28 -5.12
CA ASP A 259 -12.33 -5.19 -6.01
C ASP A 259 -13.34 -4.91 -7.14
N LEU A 260 -14.60 -5.34 -6.99
CA LEU A 260 -15.64 -5.06 -8.00
C LEU A 260 -15.80 -3.54 -8.21
N PRO A 261 -15.98 -3.07 -9.46
CA PRO A 261 -16.18 -1.66 -9.77
C PRO A 261 -17.44 -1.06 -9.12
N ASP A 262 -17.44 0.25 -8.88
CA ASP A 262 -18.64 1.03 -8.52
C ASP A 262 -19.01 2.02 -9.63
N PRO A 263 -19.75 1.59 -10.67
CA PRO A 263 -20.04 2.43 -11.85
C PRO A 263 -20.95 3.62 -11.59
N PHE A 264 -21.61 3.69 -10.43
CA PHE A 264 -22.68 4.66 -10.19
C PHE A 264 -22.37 5.64 -9.07
N GLY A 265 -21.15 5.58 -8.53
CA GLY A 265 -20.70 6.43 -7.43
C GLY A 265 -21.59 6.32 -6.20
N GLU A 266 -22.33 5.21 -6.04
CA GLU A 266 -23.00 4.90 -4.78
C GLU A 266 -21.94 4.35 -3.84
N ARG A 267 -21.08 5.24 -3.37
CA ARG A 267 -20.17 4.91 -2.28
C ARG A 267 -21.02 4.45 -1.11
N GLN A 268 -21.07 3.12 -0.89
CA GLN A 268 -21.16 2.62 0.46
C GLN A 268 -20.04 3.32 1.18
N SER A 269 -20.39 4.13 2.18
CA SER A 269 -19.40 4.71 3.09
C SER A 269 -18.67 3.53 3.72
N SER A 270 -17.58 3.09 3.09
CA SER A 270 -16.66 2.20 3.75
C SER A 270 -16.01 3.05 4.83
N LEU A 271 -15.84 2.49 6.01
CA LEU A 271 -15.20 3.16 7.14
C LEU A 271 -13.74 3.57 6.82
N ASP A 272 -13.20 3.08 5.69
CA ASP A 272 -11.82 3.18 5.26
C ASP A 272 -11.67 4.02 3.97
N SER A 273 -12.67 4.78 3.52
CA SER A 273 -12.59 5.58 2.27
C SER A 273 -13.14 6.99 2.43
N VAL A 274 -12.45 7.98 1.85
CA VAL A 274 -12.80 9.40 1.94
C VAL A 274 -12.53 10.12 0.61
N ARG A 275 -13.48 10.94 0.14
CA ARG A 275 -13.27 11.90 -0.96
C ARG A 275 -13.00 13.27 -0.40
N VAL A 276 -11.84 13.81 -0.72
CA VAL A 276 -11.43 15.16 -0.37
C VAL A 276 -11.63 16.06 -1.58
N LEU A 277 -12.25 17.22 -1.37
CA LEU A 277 -12.41 18.27 -2.38
C LEU A 277 -11.65 19.53 -1.97
N ALA A 278 -10.78 20.04 -2.85
CA ALA A 278 -10.20 21.38 -2.75
C ALA A 278 -10.93 22.31 -3.72
N TYR A 279 -11.45 23.44 -3.23
CA TYR A 279 -12.19 24.36 -4.08
C TYR A 279 -12.15 25.81 -3.58
N ASN A 280 -11.45 26.67 -4.33
CA ASN A 280 -11.58 28.11 -4.20
C ASN A 280 -12.90 28.55 -4.85
N ILE A 281 -13.82 29.12 -4.07
CA ILE A 281 -15.17 29.45 -4.54
C ILE A 281 -15.39 30.94 -4.78
N LYS A 282 -14.37 31.78 -4.54
CA LYS A 282 -14.46 33.24 -4.70
C LYS A 282 -15.72 33.82 -4.07
N HIS A 283 -15.96 33.60 -2.78
CA HIS A 283 -17.16 34.01 -2.02
C HIS A 283 -18.50 33.69 -2.72
N GLY A 284 -18.54 32.57 -3.46
CA GLY A 284 -19.70 32.14 -4.23
C GLY A 284 -19.95 32.93 -5.52
N ARG A 285 -19.04 33.83 -5.91
CA ARG A 285 -19.16 34.65 -7.12
C ARG A 285 -18.61 33.92 -8.34
N GLY A 286 -19.49 33.51 -9.24
CA GLY A 286 -19.10 32.84 -10.47
C GLY A 286 -18.54 33.78 -11.54
N ASN A 287 -18.08 33.19 -12.66
CA ASN A 287 -17.59 33.93 -13.83
C ASN A 287 -18.69 34.76 -14.53
N ASP A 288 -19.95 34.50 -14.23
CA ASP A 288 -21.09 35.35 -14.61
C ASP A 288 -21.25 36.61 -13.74
N GLY A 289 -20.36 36.79 -12.76
CA GLY A 289 -20.31 37.93 -11.86
C GLY A 289 -21.31 37.89 -10.71
N LYS A 290 -22.12 36.83 -10.58
CA LYS A 290 -23.18 36.70 -9.56
C LYS A 290 -22.73 35.85 -8.38
N VAL A 291 -23.05 36.30 -7.16
CA VAL A 291 -22.92 35.52 -5.93
C VAL A 291 -24.10 34.55 -5.83
N ASP A 292 -23.83 33.25 -5.93
CA ASP A 292 -24.84 32.19 -5.89
C ASP A 292 -24.30 30.94 -5.17
N LEU A 293 -24.55 30.87 -3.85
CA LEU A 293 -24.15 29.74 -3.02
C LEU A 293 -24.92 28.45 -3.35
N GLU A 294 -26.13 28.53 -3.92
CA GLU A 294 -26.88 27.34 -4.31
C GLU A 294 -26.22 26.67 -5.51
N ARG A 295 -25.74 27.46 -6.48
CA ARG A 295 -24.92 26.96 -7.58
C ARG A 295 -23.65 26.28 -7.07
N THR A 296 -22.92 26.91 -6.17
CA THR A 296 -21.72 26.30 -5.56
C THR A 296 -22.08 25.00 -4.81
N ALA A 297 -23.17 24.99 -4.05
CA ALA A 297 -23.65 23.78 -3.37
C ALA A 297 -24.09 22.67 -4.35
N GLN A 298 -24.67 23.01 -5.51
CA GLN A 298 -24.99 22.04 -6.56
C GLN A 298 -23.74 21.35 -7.11
N VAL A 299 -22.66 22.10 -7.33
CA VAL A 299 -21.36 21.54 -7.74
C VAL A 299 -20.85 20.58 -6.66
N ILE A 300 -20.81 21.01 -5.39
CA ILE A 300 -20.34 20.16 -4.28
C ILE A 300 -21.21 18.90 -4.16
N ARG A 301 -22.55 19.01 -4.23
CA ARG A 301 -23.46 17.85 -4.18
C ARG A 301 -23.24 16.88 -5.35
N ARG A 302 -23.02 17.40 -6.56
CA ARG A 302 -22.73 16.59 -7.76
C ARG A 302 -21.46 15.78 -7.60
N LEU A 303 -20.44 16.36 -6.98
CA LEU A 303 -19.14 15.72 -6.72
C LEU A 303 -19.16 14.76 -5.51
N ASN A 304 -20.16 14.91 -4.64
CA ASN A 304 -20.39 14.07 -3.46
C ASN A 304 -19.13 13.85 -2.58
N PRO A 305 -18.40 14.90 -2.18
CA PRO A 305 -17.26 14.75 -1.30
C PRO A 305 -17.68 14.36 0.12
N ASP A 306 -16.73 13.84 0.89
CA ASP A 306 -16.90 13.62 2.33
C ASP A 306 -16.32 14.78 3.13
N VAL A 307 -15.22 15.37 2.67
CA VAL A 307 -14.58 16.52 3.30
C VAL A 307 -14.18 17.53 2.23
N VAL A 308 -14.38 18.81 2.51
CA VAL A 308 -14.14 19.91 1.56
C VAL A 308 -13.28 20.99 2.21
N ALA A 309 -12.16 21.33 1.60
CA ALA A 309 -11.35 22.51 1.88
C ALA A 309 -11.78 23.65 0.95
N LEU A 310 -12.39 24.69 1.53
CA LEU A 310 -12.96 25.83 0.81
C LEU A 310 -12.13 27.09 1.03
N GLN A 311 -11.73 27.74 -0.05
CA GLN A 311 -11.00 29.01 -0.02
C GLN A 311 -11.89 30.19 -0.46
N GLU A 312 -11.54 31.38 0.02
CA GLU A 312 -12.27 32.65 -0.22
C GLU A 312 -13.71 32.64 0.30
N ILE A 313 -13.85 32.41 1.60
CA ILE A 313 -15.14 32.31 2.28
C ILE A 313 -15.43 33.59 3.06
N ASP A 314 -16.64 34.11 2.94
CA ASP A 314 -17.16 35.19 3.76
C ASP A 314 -17.92 34.65 4.99
N ASN A 315 -17.80 35.37 6.10
CA ASN A 315 -18.68 35.21 7.26
C ASN A 315 -19.33 36.56 7.57
N LYS A 316 -20.59 36.70 7.16
CA LYS A 316 -21.45 37.87 7.36
C LYS A 316 -20.91 39.16 6.73
N ALA A 317 -20.18 39.08 5.61
CA ALA A 317 -19.82 40.24 4.83
C ALA A 317 -21.04 40.75 4.02
N THR A 318 -21.10 42.06 3.75
CA THR A 318 -22.23 42.65 3.04
C THR A 318 -22.32 42.17 1.60
N ARG A 319 -21.17 41.97 0.91
CA ARG A 319 -21.10 41.48 -0.48
C ARG A 319 -21.69 40.08 -0.70
N SER A 320 -21.71 39.24 0.35
CA SER A 320 -22.27 37.88 0.35
C SER A 320 -23.66 37.83 1.02
N GLY A 321 -24.31 38.99 1.20
CA GLY A 321 -25.66 39.09 1.74
C GLY A 321 -25.76 38.89 3.25
N ASN A 322 -24.67 39.15 3.99
CA ASN A 322 -24.57 38.96 5.44
C ASN A 322 -24.78 37.51 5.90
N VAL A 323 -24.41 36.54 5.06
CA VAL A 323 -24.54 35.10 5.34
C VAL A 323 -23.24 34.53 5.92
N ASP A 324 -23.35 33.55 6.81
CA ASP A 324 -22.23 32.68 7.18
C ASP A 324 -22.11 31.60 6.10
N GLU A 325 -21.23 31.81 5.10
CA GLU A 325 -21.18 30.96 3.91
C GLU A 325 -20.76 29.52 4.25
N ALA A 326 -19.82 29.34 5.19
CA ALA A 326 -19.37 28.03 5.64
C ALA A 326 -20.54 27.20 6.19
N LYS A 327 -21.32 27.80 7.11
CA LYS A 327 -22.52 27.17 7.65
C LYS A 327 -23.58 26.94 6.59
N ARG A 328 -23.80 27.91 5.70
CA ARG A 328 -24.83 27.80 4.66
C ARG A 328 -24.52 26.71 3.64
N LEU A 329 -23.27 26.58 3.21
CA LEU A 329 -22.83 25.54 2.28
C LEU A 329 -22.91 24.15 2.93
N ALA A 330 -22.54 24.00 4.20
CA ALA A 330 -22.74 22.79 4.98
C ALA A 330 -24.23 22.35 4.99
N GLU A 331 -25.16 23.28 5.26
CA GLU A 331 -26.60 23.03 5.22
C GLU A 331 -27.10 22.62 3.83
N LEU A 332 -26.69 23.34 2.78
CA LEU A 332 -27.14 23.09 1.41
C LEU A 332 -26.61 21.78 0.83
N THR A 333 -25.41 21.37 1.25
CA THR A 333 -24.76 20.15 0.75
C THR A 333 -25.09 18.91 1.59
N GLY A 334 -25.59 19.09 2.82
CA GLY A 334 -25.83 18.00 3.76
C GLY A 334 -24.58 17.55 4.54
N LEU A 335 -23.46 18.25 4.38
CA LEU A 335 -22.23 18.04 5.16
C LEU A 335 -22.39 18.68 6.54
N LYS A 336 -22.57 17.85 7.57
CA LYS A 336 -23.10 18.26 8.88
C LYS A 336 -22.16 19.14 9.71
N HIS A 337 -20.87 19.11 9.43
CA HIS A 337 -19.84 19.76 10.24
C HIS A 337 -19.14 20.85 9.43
N HIS A 338 -18.80 21.95 10.09
CA HIS A 338 -18.05 23.05 9.47
C HIS A 338 -17.13 23.73 10.48
N ALA A 339 -16.03 24.29 9.98
CA ALA A 339 -15.11 25.16 10.69
C ALA A 339 -14.73 26.34 9.79
N PHE A 340 -14.46 27.50 10.39
CA PHE A 340 -14.08 28.72 9.69
C PHE A 340 -12.76 29.25 10.24
N GLY A 341 -11.80 29.53 9.37
CA GLY A 341 -10.49 30.11 9.69
C GLY A 341 -10.42 31.53 9.17
N ARG A 342 -10.09 32.49 10.04
CA ARG A 342 -10.22 33.93 9.72
C ARG A 342 -8.91 34.50 9.16
N PHE A 343 -8.97 35.10 7.96
CA PHE A 343 -7.88 35.94 7.46
C PHE A 343 -7.93 37.32 8.11
N MET A 344 -9.06 38.02 7.97
CA MET A 344 -9.25 39.40 8.44
C MET A 344 -10.73 39.77 8.61
N ASP A 345 -10.98 40.93 9.22
CA ASP A 345 -12.30 41.56 9.21
C ASP A 345 -12.50 42.26 7.86
N PHE A 346 -13.68 42.15 7.26
CA PHE A 346 -13.94 42.61 5.90
C PHE A 346 -15.42 42.93 5.68
N ASP A 347 -15.72 44.11 5.12
CA ASP A 347 -17.06 44.52 4.64
C ASP A 347 -18.21 44.29 5.65
N GLY A 348 -17.97 44.66 6.91
CA GLY A 348 -18.92 44.49 8.02
C GLY A 348 -18.97 43.09 8.63
N GLY A 349 -18.26 42.13 8.04
CA GLY A 349 -18.11 40.75 8.51
C GLY A 349 -16.64 40.33 8.56
N LYS A 350 -16.37 39.09 8.18
CA LYS A 350 -15.03 38.48 8.14
C LYS A 350 -14.81 37.79 6.81
N TYR A 351 -13.54 37.68 6.41
CA TYR A 351 -13.10 36.96 5.23
C TYR A 351 -12.03 35.93 5.60
N GLY A 352 -12.04 34.77 4.95
CA GLY A 352 -11.24 33.62 5.35
C GLY A 352 -11.36 32.41 4.45
N MET A 353 -11.30 31.24 5.09
CA MET A 353 -11.47 29.92 4.50
C MET A 353 -12.32 29.03 5.41
N ALA A 354 -12.77 27.89 4.90
CA ALA A 354 -13.55 26.94 5.68
C ALA A 354 -13.20 25.50 5.37
N VAL A 355 -13.51 24.62 6.31
CA VAL A 355 -13.61 23.18 6.08
C VAL A 355 -15.06 22.78 6.35
N ILE A 356 -15.69 22.06 5.42
CA ILE A 356 -17.00 21.43 5.64
C ILE A 356 -16.88 19.92 5.47
N SER A 357 -17.59 19.15 6.30
CA SER A 357 -17.35 17.71 6.43
C SER A 357 -18.61 16.93 6.76
N ARG A 358 -18.69 15.70 6.21
CA ARG A 358 -19.65 14.67 6.57
C ARG A 358 -19.39 14.10 7.96
N TYR A 359 -18.12 14.02 8.34
CA TYR A 359 -17.64 13.48 9.61
C TYR A 359 -17.37 14.61 10.63
N PRO A 360 -17.44 14.32 11.94
CA PRO A 360 -17.08 15.30 12.98
C PRO A 360 -15.70 15.90 12.74
N LEU A 361 -15.55 17.19 13.04
CA LEU A 361 -14.27 17.88 13.04
C LEU A 361 -13.85 18.12 14.49
N THR A 362 -12.67 17.62 14.88
CA THR A 362 -12.05 17.83 16.19
C THR A 362 -10.69 18.51 16.04
N ASP A 363 -10.10 18.95 17.15
CA ASP A 363 -8.76 19.58 17.21
C ASP A 363 -8.56 20.71 16.19
N VAL A 364 -9.62 21.50 15.99
CA VAL A 364 -9.65 22.56 14.99
C VAL A 364 -8.66 23.66 15.37
N THR A 365 -7.66 23.86 14.52
CA THR A 365 -6.59 24.84 14.70
C THR A 365 -6.62 25.85 13.55
N ASP A 366 -6.73 27.13 13.91
CA ASP A 366 -6.58 28.27 12.99
C ASP A 366 -5.11 28.73 13.04
N LEU A 367 -4.25 28.10 12.23
CA LEU A 367 -2.80 28.35 12.24
C LEU A 367 -2.46 29.60 11.44
N ARG A 368 -2.24 30.70 12.16
CA ARG A 368 -1.81 31.97 11.56
C ARG A 368 -0.49 31.78 10.83
N LEU A 369 -0.47 32.15 9.54
CA LEU A 369 0.74 32.10 8.72
C LEU A 369 1.44 33.47 8.72
N PRO A 370 2.75 33.54 8.41
CA PRO A 370 3.49 34.80 8.33
C PRO A 370 2.78 35.83 7.47
N ASP A 371 2.69 37.05 7.99
CA ASP A 371 1.93 38.12 7.36
C ASP A 371 2.54 38.50 5.99
N GLY A 372 1.66 38.64 5.00
CA GLY A 372 1.98 39.17 3.68
C GLY A 372 1.21 40.46 3.37
N ALA A 373 1.04 40.77 2.08
CA ALA A 373 0.17 41.88 1.65
C ALA A 373 -1.29 41.69 2.10
N GLU A 374 -1.71 40.43 2.25
CA GLU A 374 -2.98 40.04 2.85
C GLU A 374 -2.72 38.95 3.91
N PRO A 375 -3.29 39.09 5.12
CA PRO A 375 -3.38 38.04 6.13
C PRO A 375 -3.77 36.65 5.62
N ARG A 376 -3.03 35.59 5.99
CA ARG A 376 -3.39 34.20 5.67
C ARG A 376 -3.34 33.28 6.89
N THR A 377 -4.14 32.23 6.85
CA THR A 377 -4.16 31.15 7.84
C THR A 377 -4.26 29.81 7.14
N SER A 378 -3.80 28.75 7.80
CA SER A 378 -4.13 27.37 7.43
C SER A 378 -5.14 26.84 8.43
N LEU A 379 -6.31 26.43 7.95
CA LEU A 379 -7.33 25.82 8.82
C LEU A 379 -7.12 24.32 8.87
N ILE A 380 -6.76 23.82 10.05
CA ILE A 380 -6.38 22.42 10.28
C ILE A 380 -7.43 21.78 11.18
N ALA A 381 -7.93 20.59 10.83
CA ALA A 381 -8.88 19.86 11.66
C ALA A 381 -8.67 18.35 11.53
N THR A 382 -8.86 17.63 12.64
CA THR A 382 -8.93 16.16 12.63
C THR A 382 -10.32 15.73 12.15
N VAL A 383 -10.36 14.90 11.10
CA VAL A 383 -11.59 14.32 10.55
C VAL A 383 -11.92 13.04 11.31
N GLY A 384 -13.06 13.03 12.00
CA GLY A 384 -13.52 11.95 12.88
C GLY A 384 -14.08 10.72 12.15
N MET A 385 -13.23 10.05 11.38
CA MET A 385 -13.46 8.69 10.85
C MET A 385 -12.95 7.63 11.83
N PRO A 386 -13.31 6.34 11.68
CA PRO A 386 -12.75 5.26 12.50
C PRO A 386 -11.22 5.21 12.47
N GLN A 387 -10.63 5.59 11.33
CA GLN A 387 -9.23 5.93 11.21
C GLN A 387 -9.13 7.44 10.98
N PRO A 388 -8.83 8.24 12.03
CA PRO A 388 -8.81 9.68 11.91
C PRO A 388 -7.62 10.13 11.05
N PHE A 389 -7.79 11.25 10.36
CA PHE A 389 -6.71 11.94 9.69
C PHE A 389 -6.86 13.46 9.83
N ARG A 390 -5.76 14.20 9.75
CA ARG A 390 -5.78 15.68 9.75
C ARG A 390 -5.99 16.19 8.32
N LEU A 391 -6.93 17.10 8.14
CA LEU A 391 -7.04 17.92 6.94
C LEU A 391 -6.50 19.33 7.23
N ALA A 392 -5.52 19.78 6.44
CA ALA A 392 -5.03 21.15 6.44
C ALA A 392 -5.46 21.86 5.16
N SER A 393 -6.38 22.83 5.28
CA SER A 393 -6.81 23.68 4.18
C SER A 393 -5.85 24.84 3.99
N VAL A 394 -5.37 25.07 2.76
CA VAL A 394 -4.41 26.14 2.43
C VAL A 394 -4.95 27.15 1.43
N HIS A 395 -4.49 28.39 1.57
CA HIS A 395 -4.60 29.45 0.57
C HIS A 395 -3.36 30.34 0.72
N PHE A 396 -2.28 30.00 0.02
CA PHE A 396 -1.05 30.81 0.05
C PHE A 396 -1.18 32.01 -0.89
N TYR A 397 -0.57 33.14 -0.54
CA TYR A 397 -0.77 34.38 -1.31
C TYR A 397 0.39 35.36 -1.22
N ALA A 398 0.42 36.27 -2.21
CA ALA A 398 1.37 37.36 -2.45
C ALA A 398 2.64 36.92 -3.22
N THR A 399 3.86 37.23 -2.78
CA THR A 399 5.09 36.89 -3.52
C THR A 399 5.52 35.44 -3.30
N GLU A 400 6.37 34.88 -4.16
CA GLU A 400 6.90 33.50 -3.97
C GLU A 400 7.67 33.36 -2.65
N GLU A 401 8.42 34.39 -2.25
CA GLU A 401 9.12 34.44 -0.95
C GLU A 401 8.14 34.35 0.23
N GLN A 402 7.01 35.05 0.15
CA GLN A 402 5.98 35.01 1.19
C GLN A 402 5.27 33.65 1.21
N ARG A 403 4.95 33.07 0.04
CA ARG A 403 4.38 31.72 -0.04
C ARG A 403 5.33 30.65 0.49
N LEU A 404 6.64 30.81 0.28
CA LEU A 404 7.67 29.95 0.88
C LEU A 404 7.67 30.05 2.41
N ALA A 405 7.61 31.26 2.97
CA ALA A 405 7.52 31.44 4.42
C ALA A 405 6.24 30.81 5.00
N GLN A 406 5.11 31.01 4.33
CA GLN A 406 3.82 30.40 4.69
C GLN A 406 3.87 28.87 4.67
N ALA A 407 4.42 28.28 3.60
CA ALA A 407 4.58 26.84 3.49
C ALA A 407 5.52 26.27 4.56
N LYS A 408 6.63 26.94 4.87
CA LYS A 408 7.55 26.53 5.95
C LYS A 408 6.89 26.54 7.32
N THR A 409 6.11 27.57 7.65
CA THR A 409 5.37 27.61 8.92
C THR A 409 4.35 26.48 9.02
N LEU A 410 3.60 26.20 7.94
CA LEU A 410 2.69 25.07 7.90
C LEU A 410 3.43 23.73 8.08
N LEU A 411 4.52 23.52 7.34
CA LEU A 411 5.30 22.28 7.40
C LEU A 411 5.99 22.07 8.74
N GLY A 412 6.42 23.14 9.43
CA GLY A 412 6.90 23.06 10.80
C GLY A 412 5.80 22.54 11.73
N PHE A 413 4.61 23.15 11.68
CA PHE A 413 3.47 22.69 12.47
C PHE A 413 3.08 21.24 12.16
N LEU A 414 2.97 20.87 10.88
CA LEU A 414 2.64 19.49 10.48
C LEU A 414 3.78 18.50 10.75
N GLY A 415 5.02 18.97 10.82
CA GLY A 415 6.20 18.19 11.22
C GLY A 415 6.16 17.81 12.70
N ASP A 416 5.67 18.71 13.54
CA ASP A 416 5.50 18.48 14.99
C ASP A 416 4.30 17.56 15.30
N HIS A 417 3.39 17.36 14.33
CA HIS A 417 2.11 16.64 14.49
C HIS A 417 1.99 15.48 13.49
N GLN A 418 2.96 14.56 13.50
CA GLN A 418 2.99 13.37 12.63
C GLN A 418 2.31 12.13 13.23
N ASP A 419 1.72 12.26 14.42
CA ASP A 419 0.99 11.22 15.15
C ASP A 419 -0.26 10.69 14.41
N ILE A 420 -0.83 11.51 13.53
CA ILE A 420 -2.02 11.20 12.73
C ILE A 420 -1.70 11.50 11.25
N PRO A 421 -2.08 10.62 10.30
CA PRO A 421 -1.93 10.89 8.87
C PRO A 421 -2.56 12.23 8.47
N CYS A 422 -1.98 12.91 7.49
CA CYS A 422 -2.41 14.24 7.10
C CYS A 422 -2.63 14.35 5.59
N VAL A 423 -3.67 15.10 5.23
CA VAL A 423 -3.97 15.58 3.89
C VAL A 423 -3.86 17.12 3.90
N VAL A 424 -3.13 17.69 2.96
CA VAL A 424 -3.08 19.14 2.70
C VAL A 424 -3.83 19.40 1.40
N ALA A 425 -4.76 20.35 1.41
CA ALA A 425 -5.65 20.60 0.27
C ALA A 425 -5.95 22.09 0.10
N GLY A 426 -5.91 22.60 -1.13
CA GLY A 426 -6.34 23.98 -1.43
C GLY A 426 -5.55 24.67 -2.53
N ASP A 427 -5.61 25.99 -2.53
CA ASP A 427 -4.96 26.88 -3.50
C ASP A 427 -3.56 27.28 -3.00
N PHE A 428 -2.52 26.81 -3.68
CA PHE A 428 -1.14 27.10 -3.33
C PHE A 428 -0.62 28.37 -4.02
N ASN A 429 -1.35 28.94 -4.99
CA ASN A 429 -0.90 30.01 -5.89
C ASN A 429 0.52 29.78 -6.46
N SER A 430 0.90 28.52 -6.63
CA SER A 430 2.27 28.10 -6.97
C SER A 430 2.21 26.91 -7.92
N LYS A 431 3.04 26.93 -8.97
CA LYS A 431 3.08 25.87 -9.99
C LYS A 431 3.76 24.59 -9.46
N PRO A 432 3.53 23.42 -10.10
CA PRO A 432 4.14 22.16 -9.68
C PRO A 432 5.68 22.21 -9.54
N ASP A 433 6.38 22.96 -10.39
CA ASP A 433 7.84 23.07 -10.41
C ASP A 433 8.41 24.18 -9.48
N SER A 434 7.53 24.89 -8.77
CA SER A 434 7.92 26.03 -7.93
C SER A 434 8.73 25.61 -6.70
N PRO A 435 9.56 26.53 -6.14
CA PRO A 435 10.24 26.32 -4.86
C PRO A 435 9.29 25.98 -3.71
N VAL A 436 8.06 26.48 -3.73
CA VAL A 436 7.03 26.19 -2.71
C VAL A 436 6.66 24.72 -2.72
N LEU A 437 6.32 24.17 -3.90
CA LEU A 437 5.93 22.76 -4.03
C LEU A 437 7.11 21.81 -3.75
N LYS A 438 8.35 22.23 -3.98
CA LYS A 438 9.55 21.46 -3.61
C LYS A 438 9.70 21.23 -2.10
N LEU A 439 9.13 22.08 -1.25
CA LEU A 439 9.13 21.86 0.20
C LEU A 439 8.25 20.66 0.60
N PHE A 440 7.35 20.23 -0.27
CA PHE A 440 6.47 19.08 -0.06
C PHE A 440 7.01 17.82 -0.75
N SER A 441 8.33 17.71 -0.97
CA SER A 441 8.95 16.54 -1.63
C SER A 441 8.66 15.20 -0.96
N ASP A 442 8.44 15.23 0.35
CA ASP A 442 8.17 14.03 1.17
C ASP A 442 6.67 13.74 1.31
N TRP A 443 5.82 14.48 0.57
CA TRP A 443 4.38 14.27 0.48
C TRP A 443 4.05 13.64 -0.86
N ASN A 444 3.10 12.71 -0.88
CA ASN A 444 2.55 12.22 -2.13
C ASN A 444 1.64 13.30 -2.71
N ILE A 445 2.01 13.81 -3.88
CA ILE A 445 1.20 14.72 -4.70
C ILE A 445 0.70 13.91 -5.89
N PRO A 446 -0.56 13.45 -5.90
CA PRO A 446 -1.05 12.59 -6.95
C PRO A 446 -1.05 13.32 -8.31
N PRO A 447 -0.57 12.68 -9.39
CA PRO A 447 -0.57 13.29 -10.71
C PRO A 447 -1.98 13.42 -11.27
N LYS A 448 -2.34 14.59 -11.81
CA LYS A 448 -3.68 14.90 -12.34
C LYS A 448 -3.90 14.49 -13.81
N GLY A 449 -2.88 13.96 -14.48
CA GLY A 449 -2.95 13.58 -15.90
C GLY A 449 -2.92 14.79 -16.86
N ASP A 450 -3.45 14.61 -18.07
CA ASP A 450 -3.39 15.62 -19.15
C ASP A 450 -4.27 16.85 -18.89
N ASP A 451 -5.41 16.68 -18.20
CA ASP A 451 -6.33 17.78 -17.86
C ASP A 451 -6.06 18.33 -16.44
N HIS A 452 -4.83 18.74 -16.21
CA HIS A 452 -4.32 19.11 -14.88
C HIS A 452 -4.52 20.59 -14.50
N LEU A 453 -4.92 21.46 -15.43
CA LEU A 453 -4.98 22.90 -15.22
C LEU A 453 -6.22 23.28 -14.40
N THR A 454 -5.99 24.02 -13.31
CA THR A 454 -7.03 24.35 -12.31
C THR A 454 -7.51 25.81 -12.38
N PHE A 455 -6.76 26.70 -13.03
CA PHE A 455 -7.11 28.13 -13.18
C PHE A 455 -6.72 28.69 -14.57
N SER A 456 -7.51 29.55 -15.22
CA SER A 456 -8.88 29.94 -14.85
C SER A 456 -9.89 28.91 -15.39
N SER A 457 -11.01 28.72 -14.72
CA SER A 457 -11.97 27.64 -15.02
C SER A 457 -12.60 27.70 -16.41
N ASP A 458 -12.81 28.88 -16.98
CA ASP A 458 -13.41 29.08 -18.30
C ASP A 458 -12.39 28.96 -19.45
N ASN A 459 -11.11 29.12 -19.14
CA ASN A 459 -10.00 28.91 -20.06
C ASN A 459 -8.74 28.51 -19.28
N PRO A 460 -8.60 27.21 -18.92
CA PRO A 460 -7.54 26.73 -18.03
C PRO A 460 -6.13 27.00 -18.56
N ARG A 461 -5.24 27.52 -17.71
CA ARG A 461 -3.88 27.95 -18.09
C ARG A 461 -2.79 27.50 -17.14
N ILE A 462 -3.10 27.37 -15.86
CA ILE A 462 -2.14 27.05 -14.80
C ILE A 462 -2.76 26.05 -13.81
N GLU A 463 -1.89 25.24 -13.23
CA GLU A 463 -2.21 24.34 -12.11
C GLU A 463 -1.66 24.97 -10.83
N ILE A 464 -2.56 25.30 -9.92
CA ILE A 464 -2.23 25.92 -8.62
C ILE A 464 -3.01 25.33 -7.44
N ASP A 465 -4.00 24.48 -7.70
CA ASP A 465 -4.80 23.80 -6.68
C ASP A 465 -4.33 22.34 -6.52
N PHE A 466 -4.02 21.94 -5.28
CA PHE A 466 -3.46 20.62 -4.99
C PHE A 466 -4.16 19.96 -3.81
N ILE A 467 -4.18 18.63 -3.85
CA ILE A 467 -4.46 17.76 -2.71
C ILE A 467 -3.27 16.82 -2.62
N MET A 468 -2.66 16.71 -1.44
CA MET A 468 -1.48 15.88 -1.18
C MET A 468 -1.57 15.25 0.20
N HIS A 469 -0.87 14.14 0.42
CA HIS A 469 -0.97 13.41 1.68
C HIS A 469 0.36 12.86 2.18
N ARG A 470 0.42 12.62 3.50
CA ARG A 470 1.55 12.02 4.20
C ARG A 470 1.07 11.27 5.45
N PRO A 471 1.71 10.14 5.84
CA PRO A 471 2.66 9.40 5.02
C PRO A 471 1.98 8.78 3.79
N ASP A 472 2.75 8.47 2.76
CA ASP A 472 2.25 7.80 1.55
C ASP A 472 1.51 6.50 1.90
N THR A 473 2.04 5.76 2.87
CA THR A 473 1.50 4.48 3.33
C THR A 473 0.13 4.56 4.03
N ALA A 474 -0.29 5.76 4.47
CA ALA A 474 -1.56 5.92 5.17
C ALA A 474 -2.76 6.05 4.21
N PHE A 475 -2.52 6.37 2.94
CA PHE A 475 -3.58 6.58 1.97
C PHE A 475 -3.27 5.89 0.64
N ILE A 476 -4.25 5.18 0.10
CA ILE A 476 -4.18 4.69 -1.27
C ILE A 476 -5.00 5.64 -2.14
N VAL A 477 -4.34 6.34 -3.06
CA VAL A 477 -4.99 7.15 -4.09
C VAL A 477 -5.73 6.22 -5.04
N ARG A 478 -7.05 6.40 -5.15
CA ARG A 478 -7.90 5.64 -6.07
C ARG A 478 -8.15 6.40 -7.36
N GLU A 479 -8.45 7.68 -7.21
CA GLU A 479 -8.84 8.54 -8.32
C GLU A 479 -8.51 9.99 -7.94
N ILE A 480 -8.13 10.78 -8.94
CA ILE A 480 -7.96 12.23 -8.84
C ILE A 480 -8.58 12.86 -10.08
N ASP A 481 -9.43 13.85 -9.89
CA ASP A 481 -10.12 14.54 -10.97
C ASP A 481 -10.00 16.06 -10.85
N VAL A 482 -9.82 16.72 -11.98
CA VAL A 482 -10.03 18.16 -12.14
C VAL A 482 -11.35 18.38 -12.86
N ILE A 483 -12.30 19.02 -12.20
CA ILE A 483 -13.68 19.09 -12.68
C ILE A 483 -13.83 20.24 -13.67
N ASP A 484 -14.35 19.95 -14.87
CA ASP A 484 -14.79 20.98 -15.82
C ASP A 484 -16.05 21.68 -15.29
N GLU A 485 -15.87 22.86 -14.70
CA GLU A 485 -16.93 23.70 -14.14
C GLU A 485 -16.62 25.17 -14.42
N PRO A 486 -16.93 25.68 -15.62
CA PRO A 486 -16.45 26.99 -16.10
C PRO A 486 -17.22 28.19 -15.54
N VAL A 487 -18.32 27.97 -14.81
CA VAL A 487 -19.24 29.06 -14.39
C VAL A 487 -19.21 29.32 -12.89
N ALA A 488 -19.21 28.27 -12.06
CA ALA A 488 -19.49 28.41 -10.64
C ALA A 488 -18.42 29.17 -9.84
N SER A 489 -17.15 29.08 -10.26
CA SER A 489 -15.99 29.81 -9.73
C SER A 489 -15.00 30.06 -10.86
N ASP A 490 -13.99 30.89 -10.65
CA ASP A 490 -12.84 31.04 -11.55
C ASP A 490 -11.75 29.97 -11.35
N HIS A 491 -11.88 29.13 -10.32
CA HIS A 491 -11.08 27.91 -10.14
C HIS A 491 -11.89 26.66 -10.50
N ARG A 492 -11.20 25.62 -10.99
CA ARG A 492 -11.78 24.29 -11.18
C ARG A 492 -11.69 23.50 -9.87
N PRO A 493 -12.77 22.81 -9.45
CA PRO A 493 -12.72 21.90 -8.31
C PRO A 493 -11.74 20.75 -8.53
N VAL A 494 -10.98 20.37 -7.51
CA VAL A 494 -10.10 19.18 -7.54
C VAL A 494 -10.56 18.17 -6.51
N THR A 495 -10.85 16.94 -6.93
CA THR A 495 -11.21 15.84 -6.03
C THR A 495 -10.14 14.77 -5.98
N VAL A 496 -9.92 14.18 -4.81
CA VAL A 496 -9.13 12.95 -4.65
C VAL A 496 -9.91 11.93 -3.82
N ASP A 497 -9.98 10.72 -4.31
CA ASP A 497 -10.49 9.55 -3.58
C ASP A 497 -9.34 8.82 -2.90
N LEU A 498 -9.38 8.81 -1.58
CA LEU A 498 -8.40 8.15 -0.74
C LEU A 498 -9.04 6.96 -0.03
N SER A 499 -8.36 5.81 -0.06
CA SER A 499 -8.59 4.76 0.95
C SER A 499 -7.68 5.01 2.13
N VAL A 500 -8.24 5.26 3.30
CA VAL A 500 -7.50 5.39 4.56
C VAL A 500 -7.11 3.99 5.01
N VAL A 501 -5.80 3.74 5.16
CA VAL A 501 -5.28 2.44 5.55
C VAL A 501 -5.40 2.28 7.08
N PRO A 502 -6.19 1.30 7.58
CA PRO A 502 -6.27 1.06 9.02
C PRO A 502 -4.92 0.61 9.58
N ARG A 503 -4.49 1.22 10.70
CA ARG A 503 -3.34 0.71 11.48
C ARG A 503 -3.52 -0.79 11.83
N SER A 504 -4.75 -1.26 12.00
CA SER A 504 -5.08 -2.65 12.37
C SER A 504 -4.93 -3.71 11.24
N LYS A 505 -4.42 -3.37 10.06
CA LYS A 505 -4.13 -4.34 8.97
C LYS A 505 -2.64 -4.62 8.78
N THR A 506 -1.77 -4.09 9.64
CA THR A 506 -0.34 -4.43 9.65
C THR A 506 -0.09 -5.72 10.40
N ARG A 507 0.97 -6.45 10.03
CA ARG A 507 1.45 -7.64 10.74
C ARG A 507 2.96 -7.55 10.94
N TRP A 508 3.48 -8.37 11.84
CA TRP A 508 4.91 -8.48 12.09
C TRP A 508 5.58 -9.36 11.03
N TRP A 509 6.67 -8.85 10.49
CA TRP A 509 7.54 -9.55 9.55
C TRP A 509 8.92 -9.73 10.19
N LYS A 510 9.27 -11.00 10.41
CA LYS A 510 10.60 -11.42 10.84
C LYS A 510 11.59 -11.36 9.68
N GLY A 511 12.77 -10.79 9.85
CA GLY A 511 13.82 -10.85 8.83
C GLY A 511 15.22 -10.58 9.36
N ASN A 512 16.22 -10.86 8.53
CA ASN A 512 17.63 -10.63 8.82
C ASN A 512 18.27 -9.81 7.70
N LEU A 513 19.10 -8.84 8.07
CA LEU A 513 19.75 -7.93 7.12
C LEU A 513 21.26 -8.13 7.00
N HIS A 514 21.86 -9.05 7.76
CA HIS A 514 23.30 -9.27 7.77
C HIS A 514 23.64 -10.77 7.80
N THR A 515 24.18 -11.29 6.70
CA THR A 515 24.61 -12.68 6.55
C THR A 515 25.46 -12.88 5.29
N HIS A 516 26.39 -13.86 5.33
CA HIS A 516 27.38 -14.08 4.28
C HIS A 516 27.26 -15.43 3.58
N SER A 517 27.54 -15.45 2.28
CA SER A 517 27.52 -16.65 1.46
C SER A 517 28.92 -16.99 0.91
N LEU A 518 29.00 -18.03 0.07
CA LEU A 518 30.23 -18.32 -0.68
C LEU A 518 30.62 -17.21 -1.68
N TRP A 519 29.79 -16.16 -1.87
CA TRP A 519 30.16 -15.01 -2.67
C TRP A 519 31.22 -14.12 -1.99
N SER A 520 31.24 -14.01 -0.66
CA SER A 520 32.36 -13.48 0.12
C SER A 520 33.14 -14.59 0.84
N ASP A 521 32.88 -14.78 2.13
CA ASP A 521 33.65 -15.56 3.10
C ASP A 521 32.78 -16.50 3.94
N GLY A 522 31.46 -16.51 3.72
CA GLY A 522 30.57 -17.56 4.21
C GLY A 522 30.89 -18.93 3.59
N ASN A 523 30.23 -19.97 4.11
CA ASN A 523 30.52 -21.37 3.74
C ASN A 523 29.37 -22.18 3.13
N ASP A 524 28.27 -21.54 2.74
CA ASP A 524 27.17 -22.19 2.00
C ASP A 524 26.73 -21.40 0.76
N PHE A 525 26.04 -22.10 -0.15
CA PHE A 525 25.51 -21.52 -1.38
C PHE A 525 24.39 -20.52 -1.07
N PRO A 526 24.29 -19.39 -1.78
CA PRO A 526 23.35 -18.31 -1.45
C PRO A 526 21.88 -18.79 -1.44
N GLU A 527 21.50 -19.69 -2.34
CA GLU A 527 20.14 -20.25 -2.34
C GLU A 527 19.89 -21.28 -1.23
N MET A 528 20.94 -21.95 -0.72
CA MET A 528 20.82 -22.84 0.45
C MET A 528 20.58 -22.02 1.71
N ILE A 529 21.27 -20.88 1.83
CA ILE A 529 21.10 -19.91 2.93
C ILE A 529 19.68 -19.33 2.90
N ALA A 530 19.24 -18.83 1.74
CA ALA A 530 17.88 -18.32 1.57
C ALA A 530 16.80 -19.37 1.93
N ASP A 531 16.96 -20.62 1.47
CA ASP A 531 16.04 -21.71 1.81
C ASP A 531 16.09 -22.06 3.31
N TRP A 532 17.24 -21.90 3.99
CA TRP A 532 17.38 -22.12 5.44
C TRP A 532 16.55 -21.13 6.26
N TYR A 533 16.66 -19.82 5.95
CA TYR A 533 15.93 -18.76 6.64
C TYR A 533 14.43 -18.84 6.37
N ARG A 534 14.05 -19.02 5.10
CA ARG A 534 12.64 -19.20 4.70
C ARG A 534 11.96 -20.32 5.48
N LYS A 535 12.62 -21.46 5.64
CA LYS A 535 12.09 -22.63 6.37
C LYS A 535 12.00 -22.43 7.89
N ARG A 536 12.53 -21.33 8.43
CA ARG A 536 12.57 -21.02 9.86
C ARG A 536 11.77 -19.78 10.24
N GLY A 537 10.75 -19.46 9.43
CA GLY A 537 9.79 -18.40 9.73
C GLY A 537 10.34 -16.98 9.55
N TYR A 538 11.46 -16.83 8.86
CA TYR A 538 11.88 -15.53 8.33
C TYR A 538 11.09 -15.22 7.07
N HIS A 539 10.81 -13.94 6.87
CA HIS A 539 10.03 -13.40 5.76
C HIS A 539 10.88 -12.52 4.85
N PHE A 540 11.97 -11.93 5.33
CA PHE A 540 12.92 -11.27 4.44
C PHE A 540 14.36 -11.58 4.83
N LEU A 541 15.22 -11.58 3.83
CA LEU A 541 16.65 -11.84 3.99
C LEU A 541 17.45 -10.94 3.07
N ALA A 542 18.49 -10.32 3.60
CA ALA A 542 19.54 -9.71 2.81
C ALA A 542 20.81 -10.57 2.87
N LEU A 543 21.31 -11.01 1.71
CA LEU A 543 22.67 -11.54 1.60
C LEU A 543 23.59 -10.34 1.43
N SER A 544 24.45 -10.10 2.42
CA SER A 544 25.26 -8.89 2.53
C SER A 544 26.75 -9.22 2.37
N ASP A 545 27.08 -10.01 1.34
CA ASP A 545 28.46 -10.43 1.08
C ASP A 545 29.42 -9.21 0.99
N HIS A 546 30.62 -9.34 1.56
CA HIS A 546 31.62 -8.27 1.63
C HIS A 546 31.99 -7.69 0.25
N ASN A 547 31.71 -6.39 0.06
CA ASN A 547 32.09 -5.59 -1.11
C ASN A 547 31.72 -6.21 -2.46
N ILE A 548 30.67 -7.04 -2.50
CA ILE A 548 30.27 -7.76 -3.70
C ILE A 548 28.77 -8.06 -3.71
N LEU A 549 28.16 -7.91 -4.88
CA LEU A 549 26.84 -8.43 -5.18
C LEU A 549 26.96 -9.79 -5.86
N GLY A 550 26.02 -10.69 -5.56
CA GLY A 550 25.88 -11.97 -6.25
C GLY A 550 25.42 -11.81 -7.69
N GLU A 551 26.29 -11.29 -8.56
CA GLU A 551 26.04 -10.96 -9.96
C GLU A 551 27.13 -11.54 -10.89
N GLY A 552 26.73 -11.92 -12.11
CA GLY A 552 27.64 -12.48 -13.11
C GLY A 552 27.96 -13.97 -12.91
N TYR A 553 29.06 -14.42 -13.54
CA TYR A 553 29.47 -15.83 -13.56
C TYR A 553 30.67 -16.07 -12.64
N LYS A 554 30.45 -16.80 -11.54
CA LYS A 554 31.51 -17.15 -10.58
C LYS A 554 31.58 -18.67 -10.40
N TRP A 555 32.80 -19.21 -10.45
CA TRP A 555 33.11 -20.62 -10.18
C TRP A 555 34.04 -20.69 -8.97
N MET A 556 33.79 -21.65 -8.10
CA MET A 556 34.59 -21.85 -6.89
C MET A 556 35.07 -23.29 -6.82
N LYS A 557 36.36 -23.48 -6.50
CA LYS A 557 36.92 -24.82 -6.32
C LYS A 557 36.32 -25.48 -5.09
N LEU A 558 36.03 -26.77 -5.20
CA LEU A 558 35.54 -27.54 -4.07
C LEU A 558 36.54 -27.54 -2.91
N SER A 559 37.85 -27.53 -3.19
CA SER A 559 38.87 -27.39 -2.15
C SER A 559 38.72 -26.11 -1.33
N ASP A 560 38.33 -25.01 -1.98
CA ASP A 560 38.18 -23.71 -1.34
C ASP A 560 36.92 -23.70 -0.46
N ILE A 561 35.82 -24.29 -0.95
CA ILE A 561 34.59 -24.50 -0.17
C ILE A 561 34.87 -25.37 1.07
N GLU A 562 35.58 -26.48 0.89
CA GLU A 562 35.93 -27.41 1.98
C GLU A 562 36.88 -26.76 3.00
N SER A 563 37.77 -25.88 2.56
CA SER A 563 38.69 -25.15 3.45
C SER A 563 37.97 -24.19 4.40
N ARG A 564 36.79 -23.69 4.01
CA ARG A 564 35.91 -22.84 4.84
C ARG A 564 34.93 -23.64 5.71
N ASN A 565 35.29 -24.86 6.09
CA ASN A 565 34.43 -25.80 6.82
C ASN A 565 33.16 -26.23 6.03
N GLY A 566 33.11 -26.01 4.71
CA GLY A 566 31.96 -26.31 3.84
C GLY A 566 31.90 -27.77 3.32
N LYS A 567 32.49 -28.74 4.03
CA LYS A 567 32.58 -30.14 3.54
C LYS A 567 31.23 -30.78 3.21
N THR A 568 30.17 -30.36 3.90
CA THR A 568 28.80 -30.85 3.66
C THR A 568 27.99 -29.97 2.71
N ALA A 569 28.52 -28.83 2.26
CA ALA A 569 27.80 -27.87 1.44
C ALA A 569 27.35 -28.48 0.11
N LEU A 570 28.30 -28.98 -0.70
CA LEU A 570 27.97 -29.54 -2.02
C LEU A 570 27.04 -30.78 -1.94
N PRO A 571 27.24 -31.77 -1.05
CA PRO A 571 26.28 -32.85 -0.88
C PRO A 571 24.86 -32.38 -0.54
N LYS A 572 24.70 -31.40 0.36
CA LYS A 572 23.38 -30.84 0.70
C LYS A 572 22.77 -30.06 -0.47
N TYR A 573 23.60 -29.30 -1.19
CA TYR A 573 23.18 -28.51 -2.34
C TYR A 573 22.64 -29.41 -3.47
N LEU A 574 23.37 -30.48 -3.80
CA LEU A 574 22.92 -31.51 -4.75
C LEU A 574 21.64 -32.21 -4.28
N ALA A 575 21.52 -32.52 -2.98
CA ALA A 575 20.33 -33.16 -2.44
C ALA A 575 19.09 -32.25 -2.51
N ARG A 576 19.26 -30.93 -2.35
CA ARG A 576 18.15 -29.96 -2.33
C ARG A 576 17.69 -29.53 -3.72
N PHE A 577 18.63 -29.30 -4.64
CA PHE A 577 18.35 -28.70 -5.95
C PHE A 577 18.58 -29.64 -7.13
N GLY A 578 19.19 -30.81 -6.91
CA GLY A 578 19.42 -31.81 -7.95
C GLY A 578 20.59 -31.49 -8.88
N GLN A 579 20.95 -32.46 -9.73
CA GLN A 579 22.10 -32.34 -10.63
C GLN A 579 21.84 -31.38 -11.81
N ASP A 580 20.57 -31.16 -12.18
CA ASP A 580 20.21 -30.27 -13.28
C ASP A 580 20.40 -28.78 -12.92
N TRP A 581 20.26 -28.45 -11.63
CA TRP A 581 20.48 -27.08 -11.13
C TRP A 581 21.96 -26.81 -10.82
N VAL A 582 22.62 -27.78 -10.16
CA VAL A 582 23.98 -27.64 -9.65
C VAL A 582 25.00 -27.83 -10.77
N GLU A 583 25.48 -26.72 -11.31
CA GLU A 583 26.49 -26.70 -12.36
C GLU A 583 27.89 -26.96 -11.79
N THR A 584 28.58 -27.95 -12.37
CA THR A 584 29.95 -28.34 -11.98
C THR A 584 30.84 -28.46 -13.22
N ARG A 585 32.14 -28.26 -13.05
CA ARG A 585 33.15 -28.46 -14.10
C ARG A 585 34.47 -28.99 -13.54
N GLY A 586 35.37 -29.43 -14.42
CA GLY A 586 36.67 -29.99 -14.03
C GLY A 586 36.56 -31.42 -13.48
N SER A 587 37.64 -31.92 -12.87
CA SER A 587 37.70 -33.28 -12.33
C SER A 587 37.99 -33.29 -10.83
N ARG A 588 37.34 -34.19 -10.10
CA ARG A 588 37.64 -34.43 -8.68
C ARG A 588 39.02 -35.09 -8.47
N SER A 589 39.54 -35.79 -9.47
CA SER A 589 40.78 -36.57 -9.34
C SER A 589 42.06 -35.73 -9.40
N ASP A 590 42.00 -34.54 -10.00
CA ASP A 590 43.17 -33.66 -10.20
C ASP A 590 43.06 -32.33 -9.42
N GLY A 591 42.01 -32.18 -8.62
CA GLY A 591 41.76 -30.97 -7.81
C GLY A 591 41.21 -29.78 -8.60
N SER A 592 40.86 -29.94 -9.89
CA SER A 592 40.27 -28.87 -10.72
C SER A 592 38.74 -28.75 -10.58
N PHE A 593 38.10 -29.56 -9.74
CA PHE A 593 36.65 -29.59 -9.59
C PHE A 593 36.11 -28.29 -9.01
N GLU A 594 35.22 -27.64 -9.77
CA GLU A 594 34.60 -26.37 -9.43
C GLU A 594 33.08 -26.47 -9.48
N VAL A 595 32.42 -25.69 -8.63
CA VAL A 595 30.97 -25.53 -8.55
C VAL A 595 30.64 -24.07 -8.88
N ARG A 596 29.59 -23.85 -9.68
CA ARG A 596 29.15 -22.49 -10.00
C ARG A 596 28.38 -21.89 -8.84
N LEU A 597 28.68 -20.64 -8.50
CA LEU A 597 27.86 -19.86 -7.57
C LEU A 597 26.76 -19.15 -8.37
N LYS A 598 25.50 -19.31 -7.95
CA LYS A 598 24.35 -18.72 -8.64
C LYS A 598 24.19 -17.26 -8.23
N PRO A 599 24.00 -16.33 -9.19
CA PRO A 599 23.66 -14.96 -8.87
C PRO A 599 22.22 -14.85 -8.36
N LEU A 600 21.90 -13.79 -7.59
CA LEU A 600 20.57 -13.58 -7.03
C LEU A 600 19.47 -13.64 -8.10
N SER A 601 19.71 -13.03 -9.26
CA SER A 601 18.76 -13.01 -10.38
C SER A 601 18.33 -14.38 -10.89
N GLU A 602 19.14 -15.43 -10.70
CA GLU A 602 18.83 -16.78 -11.17
C GLU A 602 18.03 -17.60 -10.17
N PHE A 603 18.32 -17.51 -8.87
CA PHE A 603 17.65 -18.33 -7.86
C PHE A 603 16.48 -17.64 -7.16
N ARG A 604 16.31 -16.33 -7.35
CA ARG A 604 15.27 -15.52 -6.71
C ARG A 604 13.88 -16.14 -6.82
N SER A 605 13.47 -16.58 -8.01
CA SER A 605 12.16 -17.20 -8.25
C SER A 605 11.97 -18.58 -7.59
N LEU A 606 13.04 -19.21 -7.09
CA LEU A 606 12.96 -20.50 -6.37
C LEU A 606 12.67 -20.31 -4.88
N VAL A 607 13.06 -19.15 -4.33
CA VAL A 607 13.00 -18.88 -2.89
C VAL A 607 11.92 -17.87 -2.54
N GLU A 608 11.71 -16.85 -3.37
CA GLU A 608 10.71 -15.81 -3.11
C GLU A 608 9.28 -16.32 -3.33
N SER A 609 8.39 -15.84 -2.47
CA SER A 609 6.95 -16.07 -2.55
C SER A 609 6.23 -14.85 -1.96
N ALA A 610 5.19 -14.39 -2.65
CA ALA A 610 4.49 -13.17 -2.30
C ALA A 610 3.92 -13.27 -0.87
N ASP A 611 4.19 -12.26 -0.04
CA ASP A 611 3.75 -12.21 1.36
C ASP A 611 4.19 -13.41 2.23
N GLU A 612 5.23 -14.13 1.81
CA GLU A 612 5.84 -15.25 2.55
C GLU A 612 7.35 -15.08 2.72
N PHE A 613 8.08 -14.81 1.63
CA PHE A 613 9.54 -14.65 1.68
C PHE A 613 10.07 -13.75 0.56
N MET A 614 10.93 -12.80 0.90
CA MET A 614 11.55 -11.86 -0.04
C MET A 614 13.06 -11.76 0.19
N MET A 615 13.83 -11.72 -0.90
CA MET A 615 15.24 -11.36 -0.89
C MET A 615 15.41 -9.86 -1.06
N ILE A 616 16.25 -9.23 -0.24
CA ILE A 616 16.65 -7.84 -0.43
C ILE A 616 18.11 -7.83 -0.89
N GLN A 617 18.38 -7.10 -1.97
CA GLN A 617 19.74 -6.94 -2.45
C GLN A 617 20.50 -6.02 -1.50
N SER A 618 21.65 -6.48 -1.04
CA SER A 618 22.49 -5.80 -0.06
C SER A 618 23.94 -6.19 -0.28
N GLU A 619 24.84 -5.43 0.32
CA GLU A 619 26.23 -5.80 0.52
C GLU A 619 26.68 -5.29 1.90
N GLU A 620 27.79 -5.81 2.39
CA GLU A 620 28.54 -5.19 3.48
C GLU A 620 29.72 -4.42 2.89
N ILE A 621 29.71 -3.09 3.06
CA ILE A 621 30.85 -2.23 2.73
C ILE A 621 31.88 -2.42 3.84
N THR A 622 32.87 -3.25 3.57
CA THR A 622 33.99 -3.53 4.47
C THR A 622 35.16 -2.62 4.13
N ASP A 623 35.40 -1.67 5.02
CA ASP A 623 36.43 -0.65 4.86
C ASP A 623 37.29 -0.54 6.13
N LYS A 624 38.27 0.36 6.11
CA LYS A 624 39.28 0.52 7.15
C LYS A 624 38.65 0.94 8.48
N GLY A 625 38.46 -0.07 9.35
CA GLY A 625 37.97 0.11 10.72
C GLY A 625 36.46 0.31 10.83
N ALA A 626 35.69 0.04 9.76
CA ALA A 626 34.25 0.15 9.77
C ALA A 626 33.60 -0.81 8.77
N HIS A 627 32.44 -1.31 9.14
CA HIS A 627 31.63 -2.23 8.37
C HIS A 627 30.21 -1.70 8.32
N ILE A 628 29.67 -1.52 7.11
CA ILE A 628 28.37 -0.87 6.91
C ILE A 628 27.57 -1.71 5.93
N ASN A 629 26.44 -2.24 6.36
CA ASN A 629 25.51 -2.85 5.43
C ASN A 629 24.73 -1.79 4.66
N ALA A 630 24.74 -1.89 3.33
CA ALA A 630 23.92 -1.07 2.45
C ALA A 630 22.80 -1.94 1.85
N THR A 631 21.60 -1.84 2.42
CA THR A 631 20.44 -2.66 2.04
C THR A 631 19.52 -1.91 1.07
N ASN A 632 18.97 -2.64 0.10
CA ASN A 632 18.14 -2.12 -1.00
C ASN A 632 18.96 -1.38 -2.08
N ILE A 633 20.22 -1.80 -2.30
CA ILE A 633 21.10 -1.28 -3.35
C ILE A 633 20.80 -1.93 -4.72
N ALA A 634 21.27 -1.30 -5.79
CA ALA A 634 21.21 -1.85 -7.15
C ALA A 634 22.59 -2.16 -7.73
N GLU A 635 23.64 -1.56 -7.18
CA GLU A 635 25.02 -1.64 -7.67
C GLU A 635 25.95 -1.69 -6.45
N VAL A 636 27.09 -2.37 -6.57
CA VAL A 636 28.15 -2.41 -5.54
C VAL A 636 28.65 -0.99 -5.27
N ILE A 637 28.78 -0.64 -4.00
CA ILE A 637 29.40 0.57 -3.49
C ILE A 637 30.81 0.20 -3.04
N GLN A 638 31.80 0.73 -3.74
CA GLN A 638 33.21 0.49 -3.39
C GLN A 638 33.56 1.17 -2.05
N PRO A 639 34.41 0.56 -1.22
CA PRO A 639 34.98 1.22 -0.04
C PRO A 639 35.64 2.56 -0.40
N GLN A 640 35.29 3.63 0.30
CA GLN A 640 35.74 4.98 0.01
C GLN A 640 37.01 5.38 0.77
N GLY A 641 37.32 4.72 1.88
CA GLY A 641 38.43 5.06 2.77
C GLY A 641 38.26 6.42 3.50
N GLY A 642 39.27 6.78 4.27
CA GLY A 642 39.33 8.01 5.06
C GLY A 642 40.59 8.07 5.92
N ASP A 643 40.93 9.25 6.46
CA ASP A 643 42.08 9.42 7.35
C ASP A 643 41.78 8.99 8.79
N SER A 644 40.49 8.85 9.13
CA SER A 644 39.99 8.37 10.43
C SER A 644 38.79 7.43 10.25
N VAL A 645 38.47 6.62 11.26
CA VAL A 645 37.29 5.73 11.24
C VAL A 645 35.99 6.53 10.99
N ARG A 646 35.83 7.68 11.65
CA ARG A 646 34.69 8.59 11.42
C ARG A 646 34.61 9.06 9.97
N GLU A 647 35.74 9.47 9.38
CA GLU A 647 35.77 9.92 7.99
C GLU A 647 35.49 8.78 7.01
N THR A 648 36.04 7.59 7.26
CA THR A 648 35.73 6.38 6.48
C THR A 648 34.23 6.10 6.46
N ILE A 649 33.58 6.09 7.63
CA ILE A 649 32.14 5.88 7.72
C ILE A 649 31.38 6.98 6.97
N GLN A 650 31.74 8.24 7.22
CA GLN A 650 31.10 9.39 6.59
C GLN A 650 31.21 9.37 5.05
N ASN A 651 32.34 8.94 4.49
CA ASN A 651 32.55 8.83 3.06
C ASN A 651 31.72 7.69 2.46
N ASN A 652 31.67 6.54 3.12
CA ASN A 652 30.83 5.41 2.69
C ASN A 652 29.33 5.74 2.76
N LEU A 653 28.86 6.39 3.82
CA LEU A 653 27.47 6.88 3.93
C LEU A 653 27.13 7.88 2.83
N ARG A 654 28.08 8.76 2.45
CA ARG A 654 27.89 9.66 1.32
C ARG A 654 27.72 8.90 0.00
N ALA A 655 28.52 7.86 -0.24
CA ALA A 655 28.40 7.04 -1.44
C ALA A 655 27.05 6.30 -1.49
N VAL A 656 26.55 5.83 -0.34
CA VAL A 656 25.19 5.28 -0.19
C VAL A 656 24.13 6.32 -0.56
N ASP A 657 24.19 7.52 0.00
CA ASP A 657 23.25 8.61 -0.28
C ASP A 657 23.29 9.07 -1.75
N GLU A 658 24.48 9.14 -2.36
CA GLU A 658 24.66 9.46 -3.78
C GLU A 658 23.99 8.41 -4.68
N GLN A 659 24.16 7.11 -4.38
CA GLN A 659 23.49 6.05 -5.12
C GLN A 659 21.96 6.15 -4.93
N ALA A 660 21.48 6.34 -3.70
CA ALA A 660 20.05 6.46 -3.40
C ALA A 660 19.40 7.60 -4.21
N LYS A 661 20.02 8.79 -4.20
CA LYS A 661 19.56 9.96 -4.95
C LYS A 661 19.59 9.73 -6.45
N ARG A 662 20.68 9.16 -6.99
CA ARG A 662 20.82 8.88 -8.42
C ARG A 662 19.77 7.91 -8.93
N LEU A 663 19.40 6.91 -8.14
CA LEU A 663 18.47 5.87 -8.52
C LEU A 663 17.01 6.15 -8.13
N GLY A 664 16.75 7.23 -7.38
CA GLY A 664 15.42 7.50 -6.82
C GLY A 664 14.94 6.38 -5.91
N ARG A 665 15.87 5.72 -5.20
CA ARG A 665 15.62 4.53 -4.38
C ARG A 665 16.13 4.77 -2.98
N THR A 666 15.31 4.51 -1.98
CA THR A 666 15.76 4.58 -0.59
C THR A 666 16.65 3.39 -0.27
N ILE A 667 17.87 3.65 0.20
CA ILE A 667 18.81 2.64 0.70
C ILE A 667 18.88 2.79 2.23
N ILE A 668 18.96 1.66 2.94
CA ILE A 668 19.17 1.64 4.40
C ILE A 668 20.64 1.32 4.64
N PRO A 669 21.47 2.30 5.00
CA PRO A 669 22.74 2.00 5.67
C PRO A 669 22.46 1.55 7.11
N HIS A 670 23.24 0.61 7.62
CA HIS A 670 23.40 0.43 9.06
C HIS A 670 24.83 0.04 9.39
N LEU A 671 25.32 0.56 10.51
CA LEU A 671 26.64 0.24 11.02
C LEU A 671 26.64 -1.14 11.71
N ASN A 672 27.53 -2.02 11.25
CA ASN A 672 27.64 -3.37 11.77
C ASN A 672 28.60 -3.41 12.98
N HIS A 673 28.32 -4.33 13.91
CA HIS A 673 29.14 -4.72 15.06
C HIS A 673 30.14 -3.64 15.53
N PRO A 674 29.66 -2.49 16.07
CA PRO A 674 30.52 -1.31 16.31
C PRO A 674 31.67 -1.55 17.30
N ASN A 675 31.56 -2.62 18.10
CA ASN A 675 32.58 -3.06 19.05
C ASN A 675 33.58 -4.08 18.48
N LEU A 676 33.53 -4.41 17.18
CA LEU A 676 34.47 -5.33 16.58
C LEU A 676 35.92 -4.76 16.54
N GLY A 677 36.91 -5.62 16.80
CA GLY A 677 38.34 -5.28 16.73
C GLY A 677 38.89 -4.52 17.94
N ASP A 678 40.15 -4.07 17.89
CA ASP A 678 40.89 -3.50 19.05
C ASP A 678 40.67 -1.99 19.30
N THR A 679 40.19 -1.23 18.30
CA THR A 679 39.86 0.20 18.44
C THR A 679 38.36 0.52 18.58
N GLY A 680 37.48 -0.17 17.84
CA GLY A 680 36.01 0.05 17.88
C GLY A 680 35.58 1.44 17.41
N ILE A 681 34.28 1.69 17.46
CA ILE A 681 33.67 2.99 17.11
C ILE A 681 33.17 3.66 18.39
N SER A 682 33.57 4.92 18.63
CA SER A 682 33.14 5.66 19.82
C SER A 682 31.70 6.17 19.68
N ALA A 683 31.00 6.40 20.80
CA ALA A 683 29.65 6.95 20.79
C ALA A 683 29.64 8.39 20.23
N GLU A 684 30.71 9.14 20.45
CA GLU A 684 30.90 10.51 19.97
C GLU A 684 31.13 10.52 18.45
N ASP A 685 31.87 9.54 17.91
CA ASP A 685 31.98 9.35 16.46
C ASP A 685 30.63 8.96 15.86
N LEU A 686 29.92 8.01 16.48
CA LEU A 686 28.60 7.55 16.00
C LEU A 686 27.53 8.65 16.08
N ALA A 687 27.57 9.48 17.12
CA ALA A 687 26.65 10.60 17.29
C ALA A 687 26.82 11.65 16.19
N ALA A 688 28.08 11.94 15.82
CA ALA A 688 28.40 12.92 14.78
C ALA A 688 27.93 12.49 13.38
N LEU A 689 27.73 11.20 13.14
CA LEU A 689 27.29 10.62 11.86
C LEU A 689 25.76 10.71 11.70
N VAL A 690 25.19 11.90 11.80
CA VAL A 690 23.72 12.13 11.79
C VAL A 690 22.99 11.64 10.54
N GLN A 691 23.72 11.25 9.49
CA GLN A 691 23.17 10.68 8.25
C GLN A 691 22.81 9.19 8.39
N ASP A 692 23.44 8.49 9.33
CA ASP A 692 23.12 7.11 9.66
C ASP A 692 22.20 7.09 10.87
N GLU A 693 21.12 6.33 10.78
CA GLU A 693 20.12 6.18 11.83
C GLU A 693 20.13 4.76 12.40
N PHE A 694 20.93 3.83 11.89
CA PHE A 694 20.83 2.42 12.23
C PHE A 694 22.18 1.81 12.61
N PHE A 695 22.19 0.99 13.66
CA PHE A 695 23.37 0.22 14.05
C PHE A 695 22.96 -1.11 14.65
N GLU A 696 23.86 -2.08 14.67
CA GLU A 696 23.66 -3.33 15.38
C GLU A 696 23.82 -3.10 16.89
N VAL A 697 22.72 -3.30 17.64
CA VAL A 697 22.75 -3.36 19.11
C VAL A 697 23.03 -4.78 19.60
N PHE A 698 22.83 -5.77 18.72
CA PHE A 698 23.17 -7.16 18.93
C PHE A 698 23.58 -7.79 17.60
N ASN A 699 24.66 -8.56 17.62
CA ASN A 699 25.12 -9.34 16.49
C ASN A 699 25.31 -10.81 16.91
N GLY A 700 24.91 -11.73 16.04
CA GLY A 700 24.88 -13.16 16.32
C GLY A 700 26.26 -13.81 16.50
N VAL A 701 27.35 -13.09 16.21
CA VAL A 701 28.72 -13.58 16.37
C VAL A 701 29.09 -13.68 17.84
N ASP A 702 29.51 -14.86 18.29
CA ASP A 702 29.98 -15.03 19.66
C ASP A 702 31.36 -14.37 19.87
N GLN A 703 31.49 -13.55 20.93
CA GLN A 703 32.71 -12.82 21.29
C GLN A 703 33.11 -11.77 20.25
N ASP A 704 32.14 -10.94 19.84
CA ASP A 704 32.35 -9.78 18.98
C ASP A 704 32.33 -8.44 19.74
N GLY A 705 31.97 -8.47 21.03
CA GLY A 705 32.05 -7.34 21.94
C GLY A 705 30.71 -6.69 22.26
N ASP A 706 29.58 -7.34 22.01
CA ASP A 706 28.22 -6.86 22.37
C ASP A 706 28.12 -6.36 23.83
N LEU A 707 28.67 -7.11 24.78
CA LEU A 707 28.66 -6.76 26.22
C LEU A 707 29.70 -5.72 26.62
N GLY A 708 30.58 -5.32 25.71
CA GLY A 708 31.71 -4.46 25.98
C GLY A 708 32.81 -5.15 26.81
N SER A 709 33.71 -4.34 27.37
CA SER A 709 34.85 -4.80 28.17
C SER A 709 35.27 -3.73 29.20
N ASP A 710 36.35 -3.96 29.94
CA ASP A 710 36.98 -2.88 30.71
C ASP A 710 37.42 -1.71 29.81
N ARG A 711 37.73 -2.00 28.54
CA ARG A 711 38.14 -1.01 27.54
C ARG A 711 36.97 -0.36 26.79
N ARG A 712 35.75 -0.93 26.82
CA ARG A 712 34.60 -0.44 26.05
C ARG A 712 33.27 -0.59 26.75
N HIS A 713 32.34 0.33 26.47
CA HIS A 713 30.96 0.16 26.86
C HIS A 713 30.27 -0.96 26.05
N SER A 714 29.21 -1.52 26.61
CA SER A 714 28.31 -2.40 25.86
C SER A 714 27.61 -1.63 24.74
N LEU A 715 27.09 -2.33 23.74
CA LEU A 715 26.36 -1.70 22.65
C LEU A 715 25.07 -1.00 23.11
N GLU A 716 24.39 -1.52 24.14
CA GLU A 716 23.25 -0.82 24.75
C GLU A 716 23.66 0.52 25.39
N THR A 717 24.80 0.58 26.08
CA THR A 717 25.30 1.85 26.64
C THR A 717 25.80 2.79 25.55
N LEU A 718 26.46 2.26 24.51
CA LEU A 718 26.85 3.03 23.32
C LEU A 718 25.62 3.69 22.67
N TRP A 719 24.52 2.94 22.56
CA TRP A 719 23.23 3.41 22.04
C TRP A 719 22.71 4.60 22.84
N ASP A 720 22.74 4.48 24.17
CA ASP A 720 22.17 5.49 25.05
C ASP A 720 22.95 6.81 25.03
N ILE A 721 24.28 6.72 25.03
CA ILE A 721 25.18 7.87 24.92
C ILE A 721 24.98 8.55 23.56
N THR A 722 25.00 7.77 22.48
CA THR A 722 24.82 8.30 21.12
C THR A 722 23.48 9.02 20.98
N SER A 723 22.40 8.42 21.47
CA SER A 723 21.05 9.00 21.41
C SER A 723 20.94 10.27 22.25
N ALA A 724 21.54 10.30 23.45
CA ALA A 724 21.57 11.50 24.29
C ALA A 724 22.32 12.65 23.62
N LEU A 725 23.49 12.40 23.02
CA LEU A 725 24.27 13.41 22.30
C LEU A 725 23.52 13.94 21.07
N ARG A 726 22.93 13.05 20.27
CA ARG A 726 22.18 13.46 19.07
C ARG A 726 21.01 14.38 19.40
N ILE A 727 20.18 13.98 20.37
CA ILE A 727 18.99 14.76 20.72
C ILE A 727 19.37 16.06 21.44
N SER A 728 20.29 16.00 22.41
CA SER A 728 20.57 17.16 23.28
C SER A 728 21.61 18.14 22.76
N GLU A 729 22.47 17.74 21.82
CA GLU A 729 23.58 18.58 21.33
C GLU A 729 23.57 18.80 19.82
N LEU A 730 23.08 17.83 19.05
CA LEU A 730 23.11 17.88 17.58
C LEU A 730 21.75 18.15 16.95
N ASN A 731 20.68 18.24 17.75
CA ASN A 731 19.29 18.37 17.28
C ASN A 731 18.93 17.34 16.19
N ALA A 732 19.36 16.09 16.40
CA ALA A 732 19.21 14.98 15.47
C ALA A 732 18.41 13.83 16.10
N ALA A 733 17.81 13.00 15.25
CA ALA A 733 17.11 11.79 15.67
C ALA A 733 18.06 10.83 16.44
N PRO A 734 17.55 10.06 17.42
CA PRO A 734 18.35 9.01 18.06
C PRO A 734 18.70 7.91 17.05
N MET A 735 19.64 7.05 17.43
CA MET A 735 19.90 5.82 16.67
C MET A 735 18.77 4.81 16.87
N PHE A 736 18.56 3.95 15.89
CA PHE A 736 17.73 2.77 15.94
C PHE A 736 18.60 1.50 15.99
N GLY A 737 18.29 0.61 16.92
CA GLY A 737 19.07 -0.60 17.19
C GLY A 737 18.54 -1.81 16.44
N LEU A 738 19.42 -2.54 15.77
CA LEU A 738 19.15 -3.77 15.01
C LEU A 738 19.73 -4.99 15.72
N ALA A 739 19.07 -6.13 15.58
CA ALA A 739 19.64 -7.44 15.89
C ALA A 739 19.78 -8.23 14.59
N THR A 740 20.97 -8.76 14.34
CA THR A 740 21.29 -9.49 13.11
C THR A 740 22.13 -10.73 13.43
N ASP A 741 22.34 -11.59 12.43
CA ASP A 741 23.14 -12.80 12.62
C ASP A 741 24.63 -12.62 12.34
N ASP A 742 24.97 -11.94 11.24
CA ASP A 742 26.33 -11.90 10.67
C ASP A 742 26.95 -13.31 10.54
N THR A 743 26.12 -14.23 10.09
CA THR A 743 26.49 -15.64 10.01
C THR A 743 27.37 -15.92 8.80
N HIS A 744 28.36 -16.80 9.04
CA HIS A 744 29.29 -17.30 8.03
C HIS A 744 29.31 -18.84 7.99
N GLU A 745 28.78 -19.51 9.02
CA GLU A 745 28.93 -20.95 9.26
C GLU A 745 27.58 -21.71 9.30
N TYR A 746 27.25 -22.44 8.23
CA TYR A 746 26.02 -23.26 8.11
C TYR A 746 26.28 -24.78 8.20
N HIS A 747 27.56 -25.19 8.23
CA HIS A 747 27.99 -26.59 8.21
C HIS A 747 28.76 -27.02 9.47
N GLY A 748 28.53 -26.31 10.59
CA GLY A 748 29.19 -26.53 11.87
C GLY A 748 30.05 -25.34 12.29
N GLY A 749 30.49 -25.34 13.55
CA GLY A 749 31.03 -24.14 14.20
C GLY A 749 29.98 -23.51 15.12
N LYS A 750 30.44 -22.90 16.22
CA LYS A 750 29.56 -22.31 17.25
C LYS A 750 29.68 -20.79 17.31
N ARG A 751 30.64 -20.19 16.60
CA ARG A 751 30.91 -18.77 16.73
C ARG A 751 30.06 -17.95 15.76
N LEU A 752 29.94 -18.40 14.51
CA LEU A 752 29.34 -17.63 13.40
C LEU A 752 28.04 -18.27 12.88
N ALA A 753 27.26 -18.89 13.76
CA ALA A 753 26.09 -19.69 13.41
C ALA A 753 24.85 -18.80 13.12
N PRO A 754 23.89 -19.26 12.30
CA PRO A 754 22.69 -18.50 11.95
C PRO A 754 21.58 -18.60 13.02
N GLY A 755 20.65 -17.65 13.00
CA GLY A 755 19.39 -17.71 13.74
C GLY A 755 19.41 -17.15 15.16
N ARG A 756 20.36 -16.27 15.47
CA ARG A 756 20.62 -15.68 16.79
C ARG A 756 20.06 -14.29 16.95
N GLY A 757 19.99 -13.50 15.88
CA GLY A 757 19.49 -12.12 15.88
C GLY A 757 18.59 -11.84 14.68
N TRP A 758 17.50 -11.10 14.90
CA TRP A 758 16.59 -10.71 13.84
C TRP A 758 15.81 -9.43 14.14
N ILE A 759 15.26 -8.86 13.07
CA ILE A 759 14.36 -7.71 13.10
C ILE A 759 12.93 -8.19 12.95
N MET A 760 12.03 -7.58 13.71
CA MET A 760 10.60 -7.76 13.62
C MET A 760 10.00 -6.40 13.25
N LEU A 761 9.58 -6.22 12.00
CA LEU A 761 9.02 -4.96 11.51
C LEU A 761 7.52 -5.06 11.25
N ARG A 762 6.80 -3.97 11.47
CA ARG A 762 5.34 -3.93 11.31
C ARG A 762 4.99 -3.30 9.96
N ALA A 763 4.38 -4.10 9.08
CA ALA A 763 3.89 -3.63 7.79
C ALA A 763 2.72 -4.47 7.27
N LYS A 764 1.95 -3.92 6.33
CA LYS A 764 0.81 -4.62 5.71
C LYS A 764 1.26 -5.69 4.72
N HIS A 765 2.18 -5.33 3.83
CA HIS A 765 2.67 -6.18 2.74
C HIS A 765 4.18 -6.39 2.89
N LEU A 766 4.65 -7.56 2.48
CA LEU A 766 6.07 -7.86 2.40
C LEU A 766 6.62 -7.32 1.07
N THR A 767 6.98 -6.04 1.06
CA THR A 767 7.61 -5.36 -0.07
C THR A 767 8.85 -4.61 0.40
N ARG A 768 9.78 -4.30 -0.51
CA ARG A 768 11.02 -3.60 -0.15
C ARG A 768 10.71 -2.22 0.41
N GLU A 769 9.75 -1.54 -0.19
CA GLU A 769 9.28 -0.21 0.17
C GLU A 769 8.65 -0.24 1.58
N SER A 770 7.80 -1.24 1.86
CA SER A 770 7.21 -1.41 3.20
C SER A 770 8.25 -1.68 4.29
N ILE A 771 9.30 -2.45 4.00
CA ILE A 771 10.39 -2.74 4.93
C ILE A 771 11.18 -1.47 5.22
N VAL A 772 11.59 -0.76 4.17
CA VAL A 772 12.35 0.48 4.25
C VAL A 772 11.59 1.55 5.04
N ASP A 773 10.30 1.72 4.74
CA ASP A 773 9.46 2.73 5.39
C ASP A 773 9.22 2.39 6.87
N ALA A 774 9.02 1.11 7.21
CA ALA A 774 8.87 0.69 8.60
C ALA A 774 10.14 0.97 9.41
N MET A 775 11.31 0.62 8.85
CA MET A 775 12.61 0.88 9.47
C MET A 775 12.82 2.38 9.72
N LYS A 776 12.62 3.23 8.72
CA LYS A 776 12.78 4.70 8.84
C LYS A 776 11.85 5.35 9.86
N ARG A 777 10.66 4.79 10.10
CA ARG A 777 9.75 5.31 11.13
C ARG A 777 10.09 4.83 12.54
N GLY A 778 10.98 3.84 12.69
CA GLY A 778 11.22 3.11 13.93
C GLY A 778 10.12 2.10 14.26
N ASP A 779 9.34 1.67 13.26
CA ASP A 779 8.16 0.80 13.38
C ASP A 779 8.55 -0.69 13.39
N PHE A 780 9.50 -1.03 14.25
CA PHE A 780 10.07 -2.36 14.38
C PHE A 780 10.68 -2.58 15.78
N TYR A 781 11.04 -3.82 16.10
CA TYR A 781 11.87 -4.14 17.26
C TYR A 781 12.95 -5.16 16.87
N ALA A 782 14.05 -5.16 17.60
CA ALA A 782 15.14 -6.11 17.45
C ALA A 782 14.97 -7.26 18.46
N SER A 783 15.40 -8.47 18.12
CA SER A 783 15.27 -9.63 18.99
C SER A 783 16.41 -10.63 18.84
N SER A 784 16.81 -11.22 19.97
CA SER A 784 17.67 -12.39 20.05
C SER A 784 16.95 -13.62 20.62
N GLY A 785 15.61 -13.62 20.64
CA GLY A 785 14.82 -14.72 21.20
C GLY A 785 13.45 -14.36 21.74
N VAL A 786 13.20 -13.09 22.11
CA VAL A 786 11.89 -12.66 22.63
C VAL A 786 11.01 -12.14 21.49
N SER A 787 9.77 -12.62 21.43
CA SER A 787 8.78 -12.12 20.48
C SER A 787 7.76 -11.22 21.17
N LEU A 788 7.34 -10.15 20.50
CA LEU A 788 6.32 -9.22 20.96
C LEU A 788 5.08 -9.40 20.08
N ARG A 789 3.90 -9.42 20.70
CA ARG A 789 2.62 -9.29 20.01
C ARG A 789 2.40 -7.87 19.54
N GLU A 790 2.78 -6.91 20.38
CA GLU A 790 2.55 -5.49 20.13
C GLU A 790 3.63 -4.64 20.80
N VAL A 791 4.01 -3.57 20.11
CA VAL A 791 4.75 -2.45 20.68
C VAL A 791 4.21 -1.18 20.04
N ASP A 792 3.58 -0.33 20.83
CA ASP A 792 2.94 0.87 20.34
C ASP A 792 3.24 2.05 21.25
N PHE A 793 3.52 3.19 20.64
CA PHE A 793 3.69 4.45 21.35
C PHE A 793 2.62 5.42 20.89
N ASP A 794 1.70 5.70 21.79
CA ASP A 794 0.70 6.76 21.61
C ASP A 794 1.35 8.10 21.99
N GLU A 795 1.67 8.92 20.98
CA GLU A 795 2.24 10.27 21.17
C GLU A 795 1.30 11.20 21.94
N ALA A 796 -0.02 11.06 21.75
CA ALA A 796 -1.00 11.95 22.38
C ALA A 796 -1.13 11.67 23.87
N SER A 797 -1.20 10.38 24.23
CA SER A 797 -1.21 9.99 25.63
C SER A 797 0.21 9.93 26.21
N LYS A 798 1.27 9.92 25.39
CA LYS A 798 2.67 9.63 25.73
C LYS A 798 2.89 8.26 26.39
N MET A 799 2.11 7.26 25.98
CA MET A 799 2.15 5.92 26.57
C MET A 799 2.83 4.94 25.63
N LEU A 800 3.91 4.30 26.08
CA LEU A 800 4.54 3.17 25.43
C LEU A 800 3.95 1.88 25.99
N ASN A 801 3.23 1.12 25.15
CA ASN A 801 2.62 -0.15 25.48
C ASN A 801 3.38 -1.29 24.82
N ILE A 802 3.65 -2.35 25.58
CA ILE A 802 4.35 -3.55 25.09
C ILE A 802 3.57 -4.79 25.52
N GLU A 803 3.20 -5.61 24.55
CA GLU A 803 2.66 -6.95 24.76
C GLU A 803 3.67 -8.00 24.28
N ILE A 804 4.13 -8.83 25.19
CA ILE A 804 5.13 -9.87 24.96
C ILE A 804 4.39 -11.18 24.61
N GLU A 805 4.82 -11.85 23.54
CA GLU A 805 4.31 -13.18 23.18
C GLU A 805 4.74 -14.19 24.27
N PRO A 806 3.80 -14.94 24.88
CA PRO A 806 4.15 -15.96 25.86
C PRO A 806 5.04 -17.07 25.28
N ASP A 807 6.06 -17.48 26.04
CA ASP A 807 6.93 -18.61 25.71
C ASP A 807 6.93 -19.66 26.84
N GLY A 808 5.91 -20.51 26.85
CA GLY A 808 5.69 -21.50 27.91
C GLY A 808 5.59 -20.85 29.29
N ASP A 809 6.47 -21.24 30.21
CA ASP A 809 6.63 -20.72 31.57
C ASP A 809 7.72 -19.62 31.70
N ALA A 810 8.15 -19.01 30.59
CA ALA A 810 9.13 -17.94 30.63
C ALA A 810 8.62 -16.73 31.43
N GLU A 811 9.48 -16.19 32.29
CA GLU A 811 9.24 -14.93 32.98
C GLU A 811 10.00 -13.81 32.27
N PHE A 812 9.33 -12.68 32.10
CA PHE A 812 9.88 -11.53 31.39
C PHE A 812 10.08 -10.36 32.34
N THR A 813 11.24 -9.71 32.19
CA THR A 813 11.56 -8.43 32.84
C THR A 813 11.76 -7.39 31.76
N THR A 814 11.01 -6.30 31.85
CA THR A 814 11.11 -5.15 30.94
C THR A 814 11.69 -3.96 31.67
N GLN A 815 12.78 -3.41 31.17
CA GLN A 815 13.37 -2.16 31.66
C GLN A 815 13.09 -1.05 30.65
N PHE A 816 12.46 0.02 31.12
CA PHE A 816 12.28 1.26 30.36
C PHE A 816 13.47 2.17 30.64
N ILE A 817 14.23 2.49 29.61
CA ILE A 817 15.57 3.08 29.67
C ILE A 817 15.58 4.37 28.85
N GLY A 818 16.24 5.41 29.33
CA GLY A 818 16.50 6.62 28.56
C GLY A 818 17.32 7.64 29.34
N THR A 819 17.37 8.87 28.86
CA THR A 819 18.18 9.94 29.48
C THR A 819 17.28 11.11 29.87
N PRO A 820 17.36 11.65 31.11
CA PRO A 820 16.65 12.87 31.49
C PRO A 820 17.04 14.08 30.64
N VAL A 821 16.14 15.04 30.44
CA VAL A 821 16.41 16.28 29.69
C VAL A 821 17.51 17.12 30.37
N ASP A 822 17.60 17.09 31.69
CA ASP A 822 18.56 17.84 32.52
C ASP A 822 19.73 17.00 33.05
N PHE A 823 20.04 15.89 32.38
CA PHE A 823 21.09 14.95 32.78
C PHE A 823 22.45 15.63 33.01
N ASP A 824 23.22 15.09 33.97
CA ASP A 824 24.59 15.56 34.21
C ASP A 824 25.49 15.25 33.01
N LYS A 825 25.98 16.31 32.37
CA LYS A 825 26.87 16.24 31.19
C LYS A 825 28.34 16.02 31.54
N THR A 826 28.70 15.79 32.80
CA THR A 826 30.08 15.51 33.16
C THR A 826 30.57 14.22 32.49
N THR A 827 31.78 14.29 31.92
CA THR A 827 32.45 13.17 31.25
C THR A 827 33.84 12.97 31.84
N SER A 828 34.33 11.74 31.81
CA SER A 828 35.72 11.43 32.17
C SER A 828 36.37 10.45 31.19
N GLN A 829 37.70 10.48 31.10
CA GLN A 829 38.43 9.54 30.25
C GLN A 829 38.29 8.12 30.83
N ARG A 830 37.78 7.19 30.01
CA ARG A 830 37.70 5.78 30.39
C ARG A 830 39.09 5.22 30.70
N LYS A 831 39.14 4.37 31.73
CA LYS A 831 40.36 3.65 32.12
C LYS A 831 40.14 2.16 32.06
N ASP A 832 41.15 1.44 31.57
CA ASP A 832 41.16 -0.02 31.65
C ASP A 832 41.36 -0.50 33.10
N LYS A 833 41.29 -1.82 33.31
CA LYS A 833 41.47 -2.43 34.63
C LYS A 833 42.81 -2.08 35.32
N ASP A 834 43.82 -1.67 34.55
CA ASP A 834 45.15 -1.30 35.04
C ASP A 834 45.27 0.21 35.30
N GLY A 835 44.19 0.97 35.05
CA GLY A 835 44.11 2.42 35.29
C GLY A 835 44.66 3.27 34.14
N ASN A 836 44.99 2.68 32.99
CA ASN A 836 45.48 3.40 31.82
C ASN A 836 44.32 4.01 31.05
N ALA A 837 44.50 5.22 30.53
CA ALA A 837 43.52 5.85 29.65
C ALA A 837 43.29 5.01 28.38
N VAL A 838 42.03 4.77 28.05
CA VAL A 838 41.61 4.07 26.85
C VAL A 838 41.09 5.08 25.83
N ASN A 839 41.58 5.00 24.59
CA ASN A 839 41.01 5.78 23.49
C ASN A 839 39.69 5.14 23.06
N GLY A 840 38.62 5.93 22.98
CA GLY A 840 37.27 5.47 22.68
C GLY A 840 36.23 6.36 23.37
N THR A 841 35.03 5.82 23.55
CA THR A 841 33.91 6.49 24.23
C THR A 841 34.30 6.96 25.64
N LEU A 842 33.96 8.20 25.99
CA LEU A 842 34.13 8.73 27.34
C LEU A 842 33.17 8.07 28.33
N ASP A 843 33.52 8.04 29.62
CA ASP A 843 32.59 7.65 30.66
C ASP A 843 31.66 8.85 30.96
N TYR A 844 30.37 8.69 30.66
CA TYR A 844 29.30 9.64 30.96
C TYR A 844 28.68 9.38 32.34
N SER A 845 27.96 10.38 32.88
CA SER A 845 27.22 10.22 34.13
C SER A 845 26.18 9.09 34.03
N ALA A 846 25.79 8.55 35.19
CA ALA A 846 24.78 7.48 35.28
C ALA A 846 23.35 7.94 34.90
N ASP A 847 23.15 9.23 34.59
CA ASP A 847 21.88 9.73 34.08
C ASP A 847 21.67 9.32 32.60
N VAL A 848 22.75 9.09 31.85
CA VAL A 848 22.67 8.62 30.46
C VAL A 848 22.31 7.13 30.44
N GLY A 849 21.21 6.77 29.78
CA GLY A 849 20.74 5.38 29.75
C GLY A 849 20.20 4.90 31.10
N LYS A 850 19.64 5.81 31.89
CA LYS A 850 19.01 5.50 33.17
C LYS A 850 17.77 4.62 32.99
N VAL A 851 17.63 3.61 33.86
CA VAL A 851 16.39 2.83 33.98
C VAL A 851 15.35 3.67 34.72
N PHE A 852 14.29 4.09 34.02
CA PHE A 852 13.17 4.83 34.59
C PHE A 852 12.18 3.92 35.31
N ALA A 853 11.95 2.72 34.79
CA ALA A 853 11.07 1.74 35.39
C ALA A 853 11.49 0.32 35.01
N THR A 854 11.24 -0.61 35.93
CA THR A 854 11.34 -2.06 35.69
C THR A 854 9.98 -2.68 35.97
N GLN A 855 9.48 -3.48 35.03
CA GLN A 855 8.21 -4.19 35.15
C GLN A 855 8.39 -5.66 34.81
N HIS A 856 7.48 -6.50 35.32
CA HIS A 856 7.49 -7.94 35.08
C HIS A 856 6.14 -8.38 34.51
N GLY A 857 6.17 -9.43 33.70
CA GLY A 857 4.97 -10.02 33.06
C GLY A 857 4.86 -9.70 31.57
N HIS A 858 3.73 -10.06 30.97
CA HIS A 858 3.54 -10.05 29.51
C HIS A 858 2.97 -8.75 28.95
N SER A 859 2.32 -7.94 29.79
CA SER A 859 1.74 -6.66 29.40
C SER A 859 2.32 -5.60 30.31
N VAL A 860 3.11 -4.72 29.73
CA VAL A 860 3.81 -3.66 30.46
C VAL A 860 3.64 -2.35 29.70
N SER A 861 3.63 -1.25 30.44
CA SER A 861 3.42 0.07 29.85
C SER A 861 4.20 1.13 30.61
N TYR A 862 4.75 2.10 29.90
CA TYR A 862 5.42 3.26 30.50
C TYR A 862 4.85 4.56 29.95
N GLN A 863 4.49 5.45 30.86
CA GLN A 863 3.90 6.74 30.58
C GLN A 863 4.98 7.81 30.73
N LEU A 864 5.41 8.43 29.64
CA LEU A 864 6.46 9.45 29.67
C LEU A 864 5.94 10.71 30.35
N THR A 865 6.78 11.36 31.16
CA THR A 865 6.45 12.63 31.81
C THR A 865 6.71 13.82 30.87
N GLY A 866 7.65 13.67 29.94
CA GLY A 866 8.19 14.72 29.09
C GLY A 866 9.52 15.30 29.56
N ASP A 867 10.03 14.79 30.70
CA ASP A 867 11.36 15.10 31.24
C ASP A 867 12.42 14.11 30.75
N GLU A 868 12.05 13.17 29.87
CA GLU A 868 12.93 12.24 29.19
C GLU A 868 13.30 12.77 27.79
N LEU A 869 14.58 12.69 27.41
CA LEU A 869 15.02 12.93 26.03
C LEU A 869 14.41 11.91 25.08
N TYR A 870 14.35 10.66 25.51
CA TYR A 870 13.74 9.52 24.83
C TYR A 870 13.50 8.40 25.84
N VAL A 871 12.68 7.42 25.47
CA VAL A 871 12.57 6.15 26.20
C VAL A 871 12.61 4.99 25.21
N ARG A 872 13.37 3.95 25.52
CA ARG A 872 13.35 2.63 24.86
C ARG A 872 13.11 1.54 25.90
N ALA A 873 12.86 0.31 25.47
CA ALA A 873 12.73 -0.82 26.38
C ALA A 873 13.64 -1.98 25.99
N THR A 874 14.25 -2.62 27.00
CA THR A 874 14.91 -3.92 26.87
C THR A 874 14.06 -4.95 27.62
N ILE A 875 13.59 -5.96 26.90
CA ILE A 875 12.83 -7.08 27.44
C ILE A 875 13.77 -8.27 27.54
N THR A 876 13.93 -8.84 28.73
CA THR A 876 14.76 -10.01 28.98
C THR A 876 13.91 -11.16 29.48
N SER A 877 14.02 -12.32 28.83
CA SER A 877 13.45 -13.58 29.30
C SER A 877 14.38 -14.24 30.31
N ASN A 878 13.83 -14.98 31.28
CA ASN A 878 14.62 -15.87 32.14
C ASN A 878 15.11 -17.15 31.41
N LYS A 879 14.72 -17.36 30.15
CA LYS A 879 15.17 -18.48 29.30
C LYS A 879 16.28 -18.06 28.33
N SER A 880 17.12 -19.02 27.98
CA SER A 880 18.09 -18.89 26.88
C SER A 880 17.40 -18.99 25.52
N PRO A 881 17.93 -18.32 24.48
CA PRO A 881 17.52 -18.58 23.10
C PRO A 881 17.92 -19.99 22.66
N GLU A 882 17.43 -20.41 21.48
CA GLU A 882 17.71 -21.75 20.93
C GLU A 882 19.21 -22.01 20.74
N ASP A 883 19.96 -20.99 20.29
CA ASP A 883 21.42 -21.02 20.16
C ASP A 883 22.06 -19.78 20.80
N PRO A 884 22.39 -19.81 22.10
CA PRO A 884 22.92 -18.65 22.81
C PRO A 884 24.39 -18.36 22.49
N THR A 885 24.74 -17.07 22.47
CA THR A 885 26.13 -16.62 22.55
C THR A 885 26.57 -16.50 24.01
N SER A 886 27.88 -16.48 24.26
CA SER A 886 28.43 -16.23 25.60
C SER A 886 28.13 -14.79 26.10
N GLU A 887 27.87 -13.88 25.18
CA GLU A 887 27.53 -12.47 25.42
C GLU A 887 26.01 -12.23 25.55
N SER A 888 25.17 -13.17 25.12
CA SER A 888 23.72 -13.10 25.20
C SER A 888 23.13 -14.45 25.66
N PRO A 889 23.35 -14.84 26.93
CA PRO A 889 22.92 -16.13 27.45
C PRO A 889 21.40 -16.23 27.68
N LEU A 890 20.70 -15.08 27.67
CA LEU A 890 19.26 -14.95 27.87
C LEU A 890 18.63 -14.31 26.64
N ALA A 891 17.44 -14.78 26.27
CA ALA A 891 16.71 -14.23 25.14
C ALA A 891 16.29 -12.78 25.45
N LYS A 892 16.49 -11.88 24.48
CA LYS A 892 16.13 -10.46 24.60
C LYS A 892 15.32 -9.95 23.42
N ALA A 893 14.65 -8.82 23.65
CA ALA A 893 14.14 -7.93 22.61
C ALA A 893 14.40 -6.47 23.00
N TRP A 894 14.61 -5.61 22.00
CA TRP A 894 14.85 -4.18 22.16
C TRP A 894 13.87 -3.39 21.31
N THR A 895 13.12 -2.48 21.95
CA THR A 895 12.23 -1.55 21.25
C THR A 895 12.99 -0.29 20.83
N GLN A 896 12.51 0.41 19.80
CA GLN A 896 13.14 1.65 19.37
C GLN A 896 12.85 2.82 20.34
N PRO A 897 13.72 3.84 20.41
CA PRO A 897 13.50 5.06 21.16
C PRO A 897 12.25 5.83 20.71
N VAL A 898 11.42 6.22 21.68
CA VAL A 898 10.20 7.01 21.49
C VAL A 898 10.20 8.27 22.35
N GLY A 899 9.27 9.20 22.09
CA GLY A 899 9.13 10.47 22.83
C GLY A 899 10.11 11.60 22.45
N TRP A 900 11.16 11.29 21.70
CA TRP A 900 12.23 12.23 21.33
C TRP A 900 11.82 13.32 20.35
N ARG A 901 10.83 13.07 19.48
CA ARG A 901 10.38 14.05 18.47
C ARG A 901 9.93 15.35 19.11
N SER A 902 9.25 15.27 20.26
CA SER A 902 8.81 16.42 21.04
C SER A 902 9.96 17.30 21.56
N GLN A 903 11.17 16.74 21.72
CA GLN A 903 12.34 17.49 22.19
C GLN A 903 13.00 18.27 21.05
N LEU A 904 13.07 17.70 19.85
CA LEU A 904 13.59 18.39 18.66
C LEU A 904 12.68 19.56 18.24
N ALA A 905 11.36 19.40 18.36
CA ALA A 905 10.38 20.47 18.11
C ALA A 905 10.60 21.68 19.04
N LYS A 906 10.84 21.44 20.34
CA LYS A 906 11.13 22.50 21.33
C LYS A 906 12.43 23.24 21.01
N ALA A 907 13.48 22.56 20.56
CA ALA A 907 14.75 23.17 20.19
C ALA A 907 14.57 24.15 19.01
N SER A 908 13.81 23.73 17.98
CA SER A 908 13.53 24.53 16.78
C SER A 908 12.66 25.77 17.04
N SER A 909 11.93 25.81 18.16
CA SER A 909 11.10 26.97 18.58
C SER A 909 11.83 28.04 19.39
N ARG A 910 13.10 27.78 19.79
CA ARG A 910 13.94 28.70 20.59
C ARG A 910 14.97 29.48 19.75
N GLU A 911 15.12 29.14 18.48
CA GLU A 911 15.83 29.94 17.45
C GLU A 911 14.86 30.85 16.71
#